data_AF-A0A9D8GBC1-F1
#
_entry.id   AF-A0A9D8GBC1-F1
#
_cell.length_a   1.000
_cell.length_b   1.000
_cell.length_c   1.000
_cell.angle_alpha   90.00
_cell.angle_beta   90.00
_cell.angle_gamma   90.00
#
_symmetry.space_group_name_H-M   'P 1'
#
loop_
_entity.id
_entity.type
_entity.pdbx_description
1 polymer ?
#
loop_
_entity_poly.entity_id
_entity_poly.type
_entity_poly.pdbx_seq_one_letter_code
_entity_poly.pdbx_strand_id
1 'polypeptide(L)'
;DRYEQDHGERLDPTRMAYWQRRLFWSWLLAGGSANYGGRWWAVHPYSQTGSRPTFRPTRPDLPFTAALTGLDSVRPIRDYFEQRRIELSDFDPNDALVKGARDAAGVRAPKLMNRGRQEFLIYHPHAADDGQHASPQDSQTAALVVDLRNATGLYSVEWYRAADGAAQAGDQISGGDWRNLVAPWKGRDCVVRLLALETATSPPRRRDAGQSAASLKLHAEKATGPLRVHPTNPRYFTDGTKSPDGSLKAVYLTGSHTWNNLQDIEGFKVGGSPDALTGRFDFERYLDFLQSYHHNFFRLWFFEFVKAPSPKYSFTVAPHPWLRTGPGKARDGKPRFDLSRFNEPYFARLRARVFAARERGVYVSIMLFESSFGEAEWQGHPFHTDNNINGVNGRGMAAFHTLAVPDVVRLQEAYVRKVIDTVNDLDNVLYEVCNEPGAEAKEWQVYFCNYIKKHEATKPKQHPVGMTAIFDKSRWPPWVALNDLLFNSPADWISPGGWAKDERSKVWGVDPPANDGRKVIIPDPDHIWPVAPQRGWVWKCFVRGHQPILMDWHDSRPVWTSREEQEAMRKAMGHTRRYAERMNLAAMTPRNDLASTQYCLANPGREYLVYLPDGGEVTVDLTAGKGALSVEWFNPRTGVATNGGKVAGGAKRSFKTPFE
;
A
#
# COMPACT_ATOMS: atom_id res chain seq x y z
N ASP A 1 -21.32 -26.15 -0.53
CA ASP A 1 -22.06 -26.55 -1.74
C ASP A 1 -22.40 -28.05 -1.79
N ARG A 2 -21.44 -28.98 -1.55
CA ARG A 2 -21.73 -30.44 -1.38
C ARG A 2 -23.02 -30.70 -0.62
N TYR A 3 -23.27 -29.94 0.44
CA TYR A 3 -24.42 -30.13 1.29
C TYR A 3 -25.74 -29.60 0.73
N GLU A 4 -25.76 -28.39 0.17
CA GLU A 4 -26.98 -27.74 -0.33
C GLU A 4 -27.44 -28.38 -1.65
N GLN A 5 -26.49 -28.83 -2.50
CA GLN A 5 -26.79 -29.56 -3.74
C GLN A 5 -27.12 -31.05 -3.53
N ASP A 6 -26.46 -31.76 -2.60
CA ASP A 6 -26.71 -33.20 -2.39
C ASP A 6 -27.85 -33.48 -1.38
N HIS A 7 -28.18 -32.51 -0.52
CA HIS A 7 -29.16 -32.69 0.57
C HIS A 7 -30.26 -31.62 0.66
N GLY A 8 -30.22 -30.56 -0.16
CA GLY A 8 -31.18 -29.45 -0.13
C GLY A 8 -32.64 -29.86 -0.37
N GLU A 9 -32.88 -30.94 -1.12
CA GLU A 9 -34.25 -31.44 -1.36
C GLU A 9 -34.91 -32.05 -0.12
N ARG A 10 -34.10 -32.49 0.85
CA ARG A 10 -34.58 -33.14 2.09
C ARG A 10 -34.59 -32.18 3.27
N LEU A 11 -34.17 -30.93 3.07
CA LEU A 11 -33.95 -29.96 4.13
C LEU A 11 -34.57 -28.62 3.76
N ASP A 12 -35.40 -28.10 4.66
CA ASP A 12 -35.95 -26.74 4.59
C ASP A 12 -34.82 -25.71 4.29
N PRO A 13 -35.01 -24.79 3.32
CA PRO A 13 -34.04 -23.73 2.99
C PRO A 13 -33.54 -22.92 4.20
N THR A 14 -34.37 -22.76 5.23
CA THR A 14 -33.98 -22.10 6.48
C THR A 14 -32.93 -22.89 7.26
N ARG A 15 -32.96 -24.23 7.17
CA ARG A 15 -31.95 -25.14 7.73
C ARG A 15 -30.65 -25.12 6.93
N MET A 16 -30.70 -24.82 5.63
CA MET A 16 -29.52 -24.64 4.79
C MET A 16 -28.75 -23.36 5.12
N ALA A 17 -29.47 -22.24 5.24
CA ALA A 17 -28.86 -20.99 5.70
C ALA A 17 -28.20 -21.17 7.07
N TYR A 18 -28.85 -21.86 8.00
CA TYR A 18 -28.27 -22.18 9.30
C TYR A 18 -27.03 -23.07 9.22
N TRP A 19 -27.07 -24.17 8.45
CA TRP A 19 -25.92 -25.07 8.31
C TRP A 19 -24.68 -24.35 7.80
N GLN A 20 -24.84 -23.55 6.74
CA GLN A 20 -23.75 -22.79 6.13
C GLN A 20 -23.23 -21.76 7.12
N ARG A 21 -24.10 -20.92 7.69
CA ARG A 21 -23.71 -19.92 8.69
C ARG A 21 -22.90 -20.51 9.83
N ARG A 22 -23.37 -21.63 10.38
CA ARG A 22 -22.69 -22.38 11.43
C ARG A 22 -21.33 -22.86 10.99
N LEU A 23 -21.23 -23.42 9.79
CA LEU A 23 -19.97 -23.89 9.22
C LEU A 23 -18.97 -22.73 9.11
N PHE A 24 -19.38 -21.60 8.52
CA PHE A 24 -18.52 -20.43 8.36
C PHE A 24 -18.00 -19.92 9.69
N TRP A 25 -18.87 -19.62 10.65
CA TRP A 25 -18.44 -19.13 11.96
C TRP A 25 -17.56 -20.12 12.72
N SER A 26 -17.91 -21.41 12.70
CA SER A 26 -17.17 -22.42 13.45
C SER A 26 -15.77 -22.66 12.87
N TRP A 27 -15.64 -22.71 11.55
CA TRP A 27 -14.33 -22.84 10.90
C TRP A 27 -13.48 -21.60 11.10
N LEU A 28 -14.09 -20.41 11.00
CA LEU A 28 -13.40 -19.14 11.17
C LEU A 28 -12.74 -19.02 12.55
N LEU A 29 -13.52 -19.26 13.62
CA LEU A 29 -12.99 -19.20 14.99
C LEU A 29 -12.06 -20.38 15.33
N ALA A 30 -12.12 -21.47 14.56
CA ALA A 30 -11.16 -22.58 14.67
C ALA A 30 -9.86 -22.33 13.89
N GLY A 31 -9.67 -21.14 13.30
CA GLY A 31 -8.47 -20.77 12.54
C GLY A 31 -8.45 -21.28 11.09
N GLY A 32 -9.58 -21.77 10.59
CA GLY A 32 -9.74 -22.24 9.21
C GLY A 32 -10.64 -21.34 8.38
N SER A 33 -10.75 -21.65 7.09
CA SER A 33 -11.68 -20.98 6.16
C SER A 33 -12.68 -21.98 5.60
N ALA A 34 -13.98 -21.72 5.75
CA ALA A 34 -15.00 -22.47 5.03
C ALA A 34 -15.17 -21.90 3.62
N ASN A 35 -15.26 -22.77 2.60
CA ASN A 35 -15.46 -22.39 1.22
C ASN A 35 -16.85 -22.81 0.73
N TYR A 36 -17.43 -21.99 -0.14
CA TYR A 36 -18.66 -22.29 -0.86
C TYR A 36 -18.33 -22.69 -2.30
N GLY A 37 -18.37 -23.99 -2.64
CA GLY A 37 -18.12 -24.48 -4.02
C GLY A 37 -18.45 -25.97 -4.22
N GLY A 38 -18.87 -26.31 -5.44
CA GLY A 38 -19.56 -27.55 -5.84
C GLY A 38 -18.68 -28.71 -6.31
N ARG A 39 -19.29 -29.88 -6.48
CA ARG A 39 -18.63 -31.10 -6.97
C ARG A 39 -18.72 -31.12 -8.51
N TRP A 40 -17.57 -31.16 -9.20
CA TRP A 40 -17.39 -31.46 -10.63
C TRP A 40 -17.95 -30.49 -11.70
N TRP A 41 -18.61 -29.37 -11.36
CA TRP A 41 -19.28 -28.51 -12.36
C TRP A 41 -19.21 -27.00 -12.06
N ALA A 42 -19.55 -26.19 -13.08
CA ALA A 42 -19.43 -24.73 -13.06
C ALA A 42 -20.24 -24.06 -11.92
N VAL A 43 -19.60 -23.14 -11.21
CA VAL A 43 -20.21 -22.30 -10.17
C VAL A 43 -21.30 -21.44 -10.80
N HIS A 44 -22.55 -21.58 -10.34
CA HIS A 44 -23.64 -20.70 -10.76
C HIS A 44 -23.42 -19.30 -10.17
N PRO A 45 -23.53 -18.21 -10.96
CA PRO A 45 -23.53 -16.87 -10.38
C PRO A 45 -24.63 -16.77 -9.32
N TYR A 46 -24.27 -16.32 -8.12
CA TYR A 46 -25.16 -16.30 -6.96
C TYR A 46 -26.47 -15.55 -7.25
N SER A 47 -26.36 -14.40 -7.93
CA SER A 47 -27.49 -13.56 -8.33
C SER A 47 -28.44 -14.21 -9.33
N GLN A 48 -28.09 -15.39 -9.87
CA GLN A 48 -28.88 -16.10 -10.86
C GLN A 48 -29.39 -17.46 -10.34
N THR A 49 -29.08 -17.88 -9.10
CA THR A 49 -29.55 -19.17 -8.55
C THR A 49 -31.08 -19.23 -8.54
N GLY A 50 -31.67 -20.36 -8.95
CA GLY A 50 -33.13 -20.55 -9.02
C GLY A 50 -33.84 -19.87 -10.21
N SER A 51 -33.14 -19.09 -11.04
CA SER A 51 -33.73 -18.32 -12.15
C SER A 51 -33.53 -18.92 -13.55
N ARG A 52 -32.71 -19.98 -13.67
CA ARG A 52 -32.44 -20.64 -14.96
C ARG A 52 -33.25 -21.92 -15.11
N PRO A 53 -33.86 -22.19 -16.28
CA PRO A 53 -34.53 -23.46 -16.55
C PRO A 53 -33.49 -24.58 -16.60
N THR A 54 -33.41 -25.32 -15.49
CA THR A 54 -32.79 -26.65 -15.33
C THR A 54 -31.39 -26.84 -15.94
N PHE A 55 -30.38 -26.93 -15.08
CA PHE A 55 -29.22 -27.79 -15.36
C PHE A 55 -29.75 -29.17 -15.77
N ARG A 56 -29.38 -29.72 -16.94
CA ARG A 56 -29.69 -31.12 -17.27
C ARG A 56 -28.85 -32.01 -16.35
N PRO A 57 -29.43 -32.65 -15.31
CA PRO A 57 -28.63 -33.47 -14.45
C PRO A 57 -28.61 -34.87 -15.07
N THR A 58 -27.52 -35.59 -14.93
CA THR A 58 -27.52 -37.07 -15.00
C THR A 58 -28.41 -37.71 -13.91
N ARG A 59 -29.15 -36.89 -13.13
CA ARG A 59 -30.27 -37.21 -12.25
C ARG A 59 -31.50 -36.35 -12.62
N PRO A 60 -32.37 -36.81 -13.54
CA PRO A 60 -33.53 -36.06 -14.05
C PRO A 60 -34.56 -35.64 -13.00
N ASP A 61 -34.39 -36.09 -11.75
CA ASP A 61 -35.27 -35.93 -10.60
C ASP A 61 -34.91 -34.75 -9.68
N LEU A 62 -33.86 -33.96 -9.97
CA LEU A 62 -33.41 -32.85 -9.12
C LEU A 62 -33.76 -31.44 -9.68
N PRO A 63 -34.95 -30.87 -9.42
CA PRO A 63 -35.29 -29.52 -9.86
C PRO A 63 -34.84 -28.44 -8.84
N PHE A 64 -33.84 -27.63 -9.20
CA PHE A 64 -33.48 -26.41 -8.43
C PHE A 64 -34.50 -25.28 -8.73
N THR A 65 -35.64 -25.28 -8.03
CA THR A 65 -36.70 -24.27 -8.20
C THR A 65 -36.60 -23.09 -7.22
N ALA A 66 -35.64 -23.11 -6.29
CA ALA A 66 -35.42 -22.07 -5.29
C ALA A 66 -33.99 -21.50 -5.34
N ALA A 67 -33.83 -20.25 -4.92
CA ALA A 67 -32.52 -19.62 -4.77
C ALA A 67 -31.70 -20.31 -3.66
N LEU A 68 -30.39 -20.44 -3.87
CA LEU A 68 -29.48 -20.93 -2.82
C LEU A 68 -29.33 -19.82 -1.78
N THR A 69 -29.49 -20.13 -0.49
CA THR A 69 -29.48 -19.13 0.60
C THR A 69 -28.24 -19.23 1.47
N GLY A 70 -27.41 -20.25 1.23
CA GLY A 70 -26.20 -20.49 2.00
C GLY A 70 -25.19 -19.34 2.04
N LEU A 71 -25.04 -18.61 0.92
CA LEU A 71 -24.11 -17.48 0.81
C LEU A 71 -24.64 -16.19 1.43
N ASP A 72 -25.95 -16.06 1.70
CA ASP A 72 -26.51 -14.90 2.39
C ASP A 72 -25.84 -14.70 3.77
N SER A 73 -25.39 -15.80 4.38
CA SER A 73 -24.74 -15.78 5.68
C SER A 73 -23.29 -15.29 5.65
N VAL A 74 -22.63 -15.22 4.48
CA VAL A 74 -21.23 -14.75 4.36
C VAL A 74 -21.14 -13.23 4.53
N ARG A 75 -22.14 -12.49 4.03
CA ARG A 75 -22.13 -11.02 4.08
C ARG A 75 -22.18 -10.49 5.52
N PRO A 76 -23.11 -10.93 6.40
CA PRO A 76 -23.10 -10.53 7.80
C PRO A 76 -21.82 -10.90 8.55
N ILE A 77 -21.14 -11.98 8.16
CA ILE A 77 -19.84 -12.36 8.75
C ILE A 77 -18.78 -11.32 8.38
N ARG A 78 -18.59 -11.07 7.08
CA ARG A 78 -17.66 -10.03 6.63
C ARG A 78 -17.95 -8.68 7.29
N ASP A 79 -19.21 -8.26 7.24
CA ASP A 79 -19.64 -6.96 7.79
C ASP A 79 -19.37 -6.88 9.30
N TYR A 80 -19.55 -7.98 10.05
CA TYR A 80 -19.22 -8.04 11.48
C TYR A 80 -17.75 -7.70 11.75
N PHE A 81 -16.83 -8.41 11.10
CA PHE A 81 -15.38 -8.22 11.29
C PHE A 81 -14.92 -6.86 10.78
N GLU A 82 -15.41 -6.40 9.63
CA GLU A 82 -15.05 -5.10 9.05
C GLU A 82 -15.51 -3.93 9.93
N GLN A 83 -16.77 -3.94 10.37
CA GLN A 83 -17.32 -2.86 11.20
C GLN A 83 -16.64 -2.78 12.56
N ARG A 84 -16.27 -3.94 13.13
CA ARG A 84 -15.62 -4.04 14.45
C ARG A 84 -14.10 -3.97 14.39
N ARG A 85 -13.54 -3.87 13.17
CA ARG A 85 -12.10 -3.78 12.89
C ARG A 85 -11.32 -4.91 13.57
N ILE A 86 -11.85 -6.12 13.48
CA ILE A 86 -11.22 -7.31 14.08
C ILE A 86 -10.23 -7.87 13.04
N GLU A 87 -8.94 -7.84 13.37
CA GLU A 87 -7.87 -8.46 12.60
C GLU A 87 -7.70 -9.91 13.06
N LEU A 88 -8.13 -10.87 12.22
CA LEU A 88 -8.13 -12.29 12.56
C LEU A 88 -6.73 -12.85 12.82
N SER A 89 -5.68 -12.26 12.22
CA SER A 89 -4.30 -12.70 12.45
C SER A 89 -3.77 -12.40 13.86
N ASP A 90 -4.47 -11.57 14.64
CA ASP A 90 -4.11 -11.29 16.03
C ASP A 90 -4.73 -12.29 17.04
N PHE A 91 -5.54 -13.25 16.58
CA PHE A 91 -6.31 -14.15 17.45
C PHE A 91 -5.89 -15.62 17.27
N ASP A 92 -5.82 -16.33 18.39
CA ASP A 92 -5.56 -17.76 18.43
C ASP A 92 -6.84 -18.54 18.76
N PRO A 93 -7.19 -19.61 18.02
CA PRO A 93 -8.27 -20.53 18.39
C PRO A 93 -8.01 -21.18 19.75
N ASN A 94 -8.99 -21.16 20.65
CA ASN A 94 -8.85 -21.68 22.01
C ASN A 94 -10.19 -22.14 22.64
N ASP A 95 -10.79 -23.17 22.05
CA ASP A 95 -12.07 -23.73 22.53
C ASP A 95 -12.03 -24.19 24.01
N ALA A 96 -10.84 -24.46 24.58
CA ALA A 96 -10.70 -24.85 25.97
C ALA A 96 -11.18 -23.78 26.98
N LEU A 97 -11.26 -22.53 26.55
CA LEU A 97 -11.73 -21.41 27.37
C LEU A 97 -13.25 -21.22 27.34
N VAL A 98 -14.01 -22.04 26.61
CA VAL A 98 -15.47 -21.92 26.55
C VAL A 98 -16.17 -23.27 26.67
N LYS A 99 -17.32 -23.27 27.35
CA LYS A 99 -18.23 -24.40 27.42
C LYS A 99 -19.65 -23.95 27.12
N GLY A 100 -20.43 -24.77 26.42
CA GLY A 100 -21.88 -24.60 26.41
C GLY A 100 -22.44 -25.00 27.78
N ALA A 101 -23.55 -24.40 28.22
CA ALA A 101 -24.15 -24.65 29.53
C ALA A 101 -24.63 -26.11 29.81
N ARG A 102 -24.40 -27.06 28.88
CA ARG A 102 -24.83 -28.47 28.95
C ARG A 102 -23.74 -29.46 28.50
N ASP A 103 -22.46 -29.11 28.65
CA ASP A 103 -21.33 -29.92 28.14
C ASP A 103 -21.50 -30.32 26.67
N ALA A 104 -21.98 -29.36 25.87
CA ALA A 104 -22.26 -29.54 24.46
C ALA A 104 -20.99 -29.94 23.70
N ALA A 105 -21.04 -31.06 22.97
CA ALA A 105 -19.95 -31.58 22.17
C ALA A 105 -20.25 -31.49 20.67
N GLY A 106 -19.21 -31.64 19.85
CA GLY A 106 -19.33 -31.67 18.39
C GLY A 106 -19.96 -30.39 17.83
N VAL A 107 -21.06 -30.54 17.09
CA VAL A 107 -21.73 -29.45 16.38
C VAL A 107 -22.43 -28.47 17.31
N ARG A 108 -22.75 -28.90 18.54
CA ARG A 108 -23.38 -28.06 19.57
C ARG A 108 -22.37 -27.25 20.39
N ALA A 109 -21.07 -27.58 20.30
CA ALA A 109 -20.04 -26.91 21.05
C ALA A 109 -19.79 -25.48 20.54
N PRO A 110 -19.67 -24.48 21.43
CA PRO A 110 -19.21 -23.16 21.02
C PRO A 110 -17.77 -23.20 20.52
N LYS A 111 -17.42 -22.25 19.66
CA LYS A 111 -16.04 -22.00 19.19
C LYS A 111 -15.54 -20.69 19.74
N LEU A 112 -14.28 -20.66 20.18
CA LEU A 112 -13.65 -19.46 20.71
C LEU A 112 -12.30 -19.22 20.06
N MET A 113 -12.03 -17.96 19.73
CA MET A 113 -10.67 -17.48 19.53
C MET A 113 -10.42 -16.25 20.41
N ASN A 114 -9.17 -16.01 20.80
CA ASN A 114 -8.83 -14.88 21.66
C ASN A 114 -7.52 -14.21 21.24
N ARG A 115 -7.46 -12.89 21.46
CA ARG A 115 -6.23 -12.11 21.35
C ARG A 115 -5.68 -11.91 22.76
N GLY A 116 -4.81 -12.82 23.16
CA GLY A 116 -4.27 -12.87 24.52
C GLY A 116 -5.38 -12.85 25.57
N ARG A 117 -5.33 -11.90 26.51
CA ARG A 117 -6.35 -11.72 27.57
C ARG A 117 -7.24 -10.51 27.32
N GLN A 118 -7.06 -9.81 26.21
CA GLN A 118 -7.70 -8.52 25.98
C GLN A 118 -9.06 -8.67 25.28
N GLU A 119 -9.21 -9.73 24.50
CA GLU A 119 -10.39 -9.88 23.65
C GLU A 119 -10.70 -11.35 23.36
N PHE A 120 -11.99 -11.69 23.45
CA PHE A 120 -12.50 -13.04 23.22
C PHE A 120 -13.66 -12.97 22.24
N LEU A 121 -13.65 -13.80 21.21
CA LEU A 121 -14.72 -13.96 20.24
C LEU A 121 -15.25 -15.37 20.34
N ILE A 122 -16.54 -15.50 20.58
CA ILE A 122 -17.18 -16.78 20.86
C ILE A 122 -18.39 -16.94 19.96
N TYR A 123 -18.41 -17.95 19.11
CA TYR A 123 -19.60 -18.35 18.36
C TYR A 123 -20.29 -19.49 19.09
N HIS A 124 -21.56 -19.29 19.42
CA HIS A 124 -22.42 -20.35 19.95
C HIS A 124 -23.40 -20.80 18.85
N PRO A 125 -23.28 -22.05 18.33
CA PRO A 125 -24.11 -22.52 17.22
C PRO A 125 -25.57 -22.68 17.59
N HIS A 126 -25.88 -22.86 18.89
CA HIS A 126 -27.24 -23.02 19.41
C HIS A 126 -28.04 -24.10 18.64
N ALA A 127 -27.38 -25.21 18.31
CA ALA A 127 -28.01 -26.32 17.60
C ALA A 127 -28.87 -27.18 18.55
N ALA A 128 -30.05 -27.61 18.08
CA ALA A 128 -30.89 -28.57 18.78
C ALA A 128 -30.30 -29.99 18.77
N ASP A 129 -29.69 -30.36 17.64
CA ASP A 129 -29.23 -31.72 17.35
C ASP A 129 -27.76 -31.73 16.88
N ASP A 130 -27.18 -32.93 16.75
CA ASP A 130 -25.84 -33.11 16.21
C ASP A 130 -25.85 -33.43 14.70
N GLY A 131 -24.68 -33.30 14.08
CA GLY A 131 -24.46 -33.70 12.69
C GLY A 131 -24.89 -32.66 11.65
N GLN A 132 -24.86 -33.11 10.41
CA GLN A 132 -25.05 -32.24 9.25
C GLN A 132 -26.48 -31.72 9.11
N HIS A 133 -27.49 -32.44 9.61
CA HIS A 133 -28.91 -32.06 9.51
C HIS A 133 -29.43 -31.22 10.68
N ALA A 134 -28.55 -30.79 11.59
CA ALA A 134 -28.98 -30.10 12.80
C ALA A 134 -29.68 -28.76 12.50
N SER A 135 -30.65 -28.42 13.36
CA SER A 135 -31.44 -27.20 13.32
C SER A 135 -31.09 -26.26 14.49
N PRO A 136 -31.44 -24.97 14.43
CA PRO A 136 -31.40 -24.09 15.60
C PRO A 136 -32.36 -24.57 16.70
N GLN A 137 -32.02 -24.34 17.97
CA GLN A 137 -32.87 -24.66 19.11
C GLN A 137 -33.87 -23.51 19.39
N ASP A 138 -34.99 -23.47 18.68
CA ASP A 138 -35.92 -22.33 18.72
C ASP A 138 -36.58 -22.05 20.09
N SER A 139 -36.62 -23.05 20.97
CA SER A 139 -37.35 -22.98 22.25
C SER A 139 -36.52 -22.46 23.43
N GLN A 140 -35.22 -22.25 23.26
CA GLN A 140 -34.31 -21.85 24.35
C GLN A 140 -33.44 -20.66 23.94
N THR A 141 -32.66 -20.16 24.89
CA THR A 141 -31.70 -19.08 24.67
C THR A 141 -30.29 -19.65 24.76
N ALA A 142 -29.38 -19.21 23.89
CA ALA A 142 -27.99 -19.65 23.93
C ALA A 142 -27.34 -19.22 25.26
N ALA A 143 -26.69 -20.16 25.95
CA ALA A 143 -26.01 -19.90 27.20
C ALA A 143 -24.65 -20.62 27.21
N LEU A 144 -23.62 -19.90 27.64
CA LEU A 144 -22.24 -20.37 27.65
C LEU A 144 -21.50 -19.93 28.90
N VAL A 145 -20.42 -20.64 29.21
CA VAL A 145 -19.50 -20.34 30.30
C VAL A 145 -18.13 -20.10 29.71
N VAL A 146 -17.53 -18.94 29.98
CA VAL A 146 -16.19 -18.58 29.52
C VAL A 146 -15.21 -18.57 30.69
N ASP A 147 -14.02 -19.13 30.50
CA ASP A 147 -12.92 -19.12 31.46
C ASP A 147 -12.15 -17.81 31.36
N LEU A 148 -12.42 -16.89 32.29
CA LEU A 148 -11.66 -15.65 32.42
C LEU A 148 -10.77 -15.65 33.67
N ARG A 149 -10.48 -16.80 34.27
CA ARG A 149 -9.66 -16.87 35.51
C ARG A 149 -8.29 -16.23 35.36
N ASN A 150 -7.70 -16.38 34.17
CA ASN A 150 -6.41 -15.78 33.85
C ASN A 150 -6.51 -14.37 33.25
N ALA A 151 -7.71 -13.84 33.04
CA ALA A 151 -7.97 -12.54 32.46
C ALA A 151 -8.49 -11.60 33.57
N THR A 152 -7.78 -10.52 33.90
CA THR A 152 -8.15 -9.62 35.02
C THR A 152 -8.71 -8.30 34.49
N GLY A 153 -9.64 -7.66 35.22
CA GLY A 153 -10.23 -6.38 34.84
C GLY A 153 -11.73 -6.48 34.56
N LEU A 154 -12.33 -5.43 33.99
CA LEU A 154 -13.72 -5.47 33.49
C LEU A 154 -13.70 -5.71 31.98
N TYR A 155 -14.77 -6.29 31.44
CA TYR A 155 -14.95 -6.51 30.01
C TYR A 155 -16.31 -5.96 29.58
N SER A 156 -16.35 -5.22 28.48
CA SER A 156 -17.60 -4.96 27.76
C SER A 156 -18.05 -6.21 27.02
N VAL A 157 -19.35 -6.44 26.99
CA VAL A 157 -19.98 -7.55 26.29
C VAL A 157 -20.78 -7.02 25.11
N GLU A 158 -20.53 -7.56 23.92
CA GLU A 158 -21.35 -7.31 22.74
C GLU A 158 -21.89 -8.65 22.22
N TRP A 159 -23.20 -8.71 22.04
CA TRP A 159 -23.89 -9.81 21.39
C TRP A 159 -24.14 -9.46 19.92
N TYR A 160 -24.00 -10.46 19.04
CA TYR A 160 -24.28 -10.36 17.62
C TYR A 160 -25.06 -11.57 17.16
N ARG A 161 -26.25 -11.34 16.60
CA ARG A 161 -27.11 -12.39 16.09
C ARG A 161 -26.63 -12.78 14.70
N ALA A 162 -26.05 -13.97 14.60
CA ALA A 162 -25.38 -14.40 13.38
C ALA A 162 -26.34 -14.46 12.18
N ALA A 163 -27.63 -14.75 12.43
CA ALA A 163 -28.64 -14.96 11.38
C ALA A 163 -28.95 -13.74 10.52
N ASP A 164 -28.92 -12.54 11.10
CA ASP A 164 -29.36 -11.30 10.43
C ASP A 164 -28.46 -10.08 10.71
N GLY A 165 -27.44 -10.26 11.54
CA GLY A 165 -26.44 -9.24 11.85
C GLY A 165 -26.87 -8.20 12.87
N ALA A 166 -27.92 -8.44 13.64
CA ALA A 166 -28.30 -7.54 14.73
C ALA A 166 -27.27 -7.57 15.87
N ALA A 167 -26.83 -6.40 16.34
CA ALA A 167 -25.90 -6.26 17.45
C ALA A 167 -26.58 -5.63 18.68
N GLN A 168 -26.22 -6.08 19.87
CA GLN A 168 -26.75 -5.57 21.14
C GLN A 168 -25.68 -5.61 22.23
N ALA A 169 -25.51 -4.52 22.97
CA ALA A 169 -24.64 -4.48 24.14
C ALA A 169 -25.23 -5.33 25.28
N GLY A 170 -24.38 -6.06 25.99
CA GLY A 170 -24.69 -6.73 27.25
C GLY A 170 -24.06 -6.01 28.45
N ASP A 171 -24.41 -6.48 29.65
CA ASP A 171 -23.81 -5.96 30.88
C ASP A 171 -22.32 -6.25 30.93
N GLN A 172 -21.55 -5.33 31.52
CA GLN A 172 -20.12 -5.54 31.74
C GLN A 172 -19.90 -6.71 32.71
N ILE A 173 -18.85 -7.49 32.46
CA ILE A 173 -18.47 -8.62 33.31
C ILE A 173 -17.05 -8.41 33.83
N SER A 174 -16.76 -8.90 35.03
CA SER A 174 -15.39 -8.95 35.55
C SER A 174 -14.63 -10.14 34.99
N GLY A 175 -13.32 -10.04 34.87
CA GLY A 175 -12.43 -11.17 34.72
C GLY A 175 -12.19 -11.89 36.06
N GLY A 176 -11.18 -12.75 36.13
CA GLY A 176 -10.68 -13.39 37.34
C GLY A 176 -11.45 -14.64 37.79
N ASP A 177 -12.49 -15.04 37.06
CA ASP A 177 -13.30 -16.22 37.35
C ASP A 177 -14.00 -16.72 36.07
N TRP A 178 -14.72 -17.83 36.17
CA TRP A 178 -15.68 -18.24 35.15
C TRP A 178 -16.83 -17.24 35.04
N ARG A 179 -17.29 -16.99 33.82
CA ARG A 179 -18.46 -16.12 33.56
C ARG A 179 -19.52 -16.84 32.75
N ASN A 180 -20.73 -16.84 33.30
CA ASN A 180 -21.93 -17.29 32.62
C ASN A 180 -22.49 -16.16 31.77
N LEU A 181 -22.77 -16.43 30.50
CA LEU A 181 -23.31 -15.48 29.54
C LEU A 181 -24.54 -16.09 28.87
N VAL A 182 -25.61 -15.31 28.79
CA VAL A 182 -26.89 -15.70 28.19
C VAL A 182 -27.23 -14.69 27.10
N ALA A 183 -27.49 -15.19 25.89
CA ALA A 183 -27.79 -14.35 24.74
C ALA A 183 -29.09 -13.56 24.96
N PRO A 184 -29.23 -12.35 24.40
CA PRO A 184 -30.47 -11.57 24.54
C PRO A 184 -31.60 -12.08 23.64
N TRP A 185 -31.33 -13.04 22.76
CA TRP A 185 -32.31 -13.57 21.80
C TRP A 185 -32.54 -15.06 22.00
N LYS A 186 -33.82 -15.44 21.99
CA LYS A 186 -34.27 -16.82 21.99
C LYS A 186 -34.16 -17.43 20.58
N GLY A 187 -33.75 -18.68 20.49
CA GLY A 187 -33.82 -19.48 19.26
C GLY A 187 -32.79 -19.16 18.20
N ARG A 188 -31.70 -18.50 18.55
CA ARG A 188 -30.73 -17.99 17.57
C ARG A 188 -29.30 -18.35 17.94
N ASP A 189 -28.52 -18.68 16.92
CA ASP A 189 -27.08 -18.72 17.01
C ASP A 189 -26.52 -17.30 17.14
N CYS A 190 -25.43 -17.17 17.89
CA CYS A 190 -24.89 -15.86 18.24
C CYS A 190 -23.37 -15.87 18.31
N VAL A 191 -22.81 -14.69 18.13
CA VAL A 191 -21.44 -14.37 18.47
C VAL A 191 -21.47 -13.46 19.69
N VAL A 192 -20.63 -13.73 20.68
CA VAL A 192 -20.36 -12.80 21.77
C VAL A 192 -18.91 -12.36 21.72
N ARG A 193 -18.70 -11.05 21.84
CA ARG A 193 -17.40 -10.41 21.92
C ARG A 193 -17.21 -9.85 23.32
N LEU A 194 -16.11 -10.24 23.96
CA LEU A 194 -15.69 -9.71 25.26
C LEU A 194 -14.45 -8.86 25.01
N LEU A 195 -14.48 -7.61 25.43
CA LEU A 195 -13.36 -6.68 25.24
C LEU A 195 -12.98 -6.03 26.58
N ALA A 196 -11.72 -6.16 26.97
CA ALA A 196 -11.22 -5.63 28.23
C ALA A 196 -11.34 -4.10 28.31
N LEU A 197 -11.79 -3.60 29.46
CA LEU A 197 -11.88 -2.19 29.82
C LEU A 197 -10.64 -1.83 30.65
N GLU A 198 -9.93 -0.77 30.27
CA GLU A 198 -8.74 -0.32 31.00
C GLU A 198 -9.08 0.06 32.46
N THR A 199 -8.27 -0.37 33.43
CA THR A 199 -8.51 -0.13 34.87
C THR A 199 -7.97 1.23 35.30
N ALA A 200 -8.86 2.08 35.79
CA ALA A 200 -8.57 3.43 36.26
C ALA A 200 -8.11 3.44 37.73
N THR A 201 -6.82 3.30 38.02
CA THR A 201 -6.24 3.69 39.33
C THR A 201 -4.77 4.12 39.24
N SER A 202 -4.54 5.38 38.84
CA SER A 202 -3.46 6.28 39.31
C SER A 202 -3.76 7.72 38.85
N PRO A 203 -3.49 8.77 39.67
CA PRO A 203 -3.92 10.15 39.38
C PRO A 203 -3.21 10.74 38.16
N PRO A 204 -3.81 11.72 37.47
CA PRO A 204 -3.53 11.96 36.07
C PRO A 204 -2.17 12.61 35.89
N ARG A 205 -1.18 11.84 35.41
CA ARG A 205 -0.21 12.45 34.49
C ARG A 205 -1.04 12.95 33.32
N ARG A 206 -1.06 14.25 33.07
CA ARG A 206 -1.58 14.82 31.81
C ARG A 206 -1.08 13.96 30.64
N ARG A 207 -1.95 13.07 30.19
CA ARG A 207 -1.86 12.30 28.97
C ARG A 207 -3.19 12.59 28.32
N ASP A 208 -3.15 13.61 27.48
CA ASP A 208 -4.26 13.92 26.61
C ASP A 208 -4.59 12.68 25.78
N ALA A 209 -5.89 12.47 25.64
CA ALA A 209 -6.50 11.34 24.96
C ALA A 209 -5.93 11.20 23.54
N GLY A 210 -5.45 10.00 23.22
CA GLY A 210 -4.98 9.65 21.89
C GLY A 210 -3.87 8.62 21.95
N GLN A 211 -4.26 7.34 22.02
CA GLN A 211 -3.57 6.14 21.52
C GLN A 211 -3.75 4.95 22.47
N SER A 212 -4.62 4.01 22.11
CA SER A 212 -4.37 2.58 22.29
C SER A 212 -4.50 1.87 20.93
N ALA A 213 -3.67 0.83 20.77
CA ALA A 213 -3.21 0.22 19.54
C ALA A 213 -4.31 -0.17 18.54
N ALA A 214 -4.34 0.54 17.42
CA ALA A 214 -4.89 0.06 16.16
C ALA A 214 -3.94 -0.99 15.57
N SER A 215 -4.40 -2.24 15.39
CA SER A 215 -3.94 -3.01 14.24
C SER A 215 -4.46 -2.29 13.00
N LEU A 216 -3.47 -1.88 12.23
CA LEU A 216 -3.55 -0.97 11.11
C LEU A 216 -4.27 -1.64 9.94
N LYS A 217 -5.61 -1.52 9.85
CA LYS A 217 -6.12 -0.99 8.59
C LYS A 217 -5.61 0.44 8.55
N LEU A 218 -4.45 0.62 7.93
CA LEU A 218 -4.03 1.94 7.51
C LEU A 218 -5.02 2.38 6.43
N HIS A 219 -6.18 2.88 6.84
CA HIS A 219 -6.60 4.11 6.23
C HIS A 219 -5.47 5.08 6.60
N ALA A 220 -4.49 5.21 5.70
CA ALA A 220 -3.61 6.36 5.80
C ALA A 220 -4.56 7.55 5.90
N GLU A 221 -4.36 8.36 6.94
CA GLU A 221 -5.12 9.59 7.07
C GLU A 221 -5.02 10.31 5.73
N LYS A 222 -6.17 10.76 5.21
CA LYS A 222 -6.19 11.52 3.96
C LYS A 222 -5.13 12.61 4.06
N ALA A 223 -4.36 12.80 3.00
CA ALA A 223 -3.36 13.87 2.96
C ALA A 223 -4.02 15.19 3.44
N THR A 224 -3.51 15.75 4.53
CA THR A 224 -4.15 16.84 5.26
C THR A 224 -3.75 18.23 4.75
N GLY A 225 -2.87 18.26 3.75
CA GLY A 225 -2.42 19.44 3.02
C GLY A 225 -1.37 19.06 1.97
N PRO A 226 -1.06 19.96 1.02
CA PRO A 226 0.01 19.74 0.06
C PRO A 226 1.35 19.60 0.77
N LEU A 227 2.19 18.67 0.28
CA LEU A 227 3.54 18.51 0.80
C LEU A 227 4.38 19.76 0.53
N ARG A 228 5.25 20.08 1.48
CA ARG A 228 6.30 21.12 1.37
C ARG A 228 7.56 20.65 2.07
N VAL A 229 8.72 21.12 1.62
CA VAL A 229 10.00 20.77 2.27
C VAL A 229 9.93 21.17 3.75
N HIS A 230 10.30 20.25 4.64
CA HIS A 230 10.21 20.49 6.06
C HIS A 230 11.21 21.58 6.47
N PRO A 231 10.78 22.68 7.12
CA PRO A 231 11.59 23.88 7.28
C PRO A 231 12.82 23.68 8.18
N THR A 232 12.76 22.77 9.15
CA THR A 232 13.89 22.48 10.06
C THR A 232 14.64 21.20 9.72
N ASN A 233 14.10 20.35 8.83
CA ASN A 233 14.75 19.12 8.40
C ASN A 233 14.45 18.85 6.93
N PRO A 234 15.11 19.57 6.00
CA PRO A 234 14.83 19.54 4.57
C PRO A 234 15.10 18.19 3.86
N ARG A 235 15.45 17.13 4.60
CA ARG A 235 15.51 15.74 4.11
C ARG A 235 14.12 15.13 3.92
N TYR A 236 13.11 15.71 4.58
CA TYR A 236 11.73 15.24 4.57
C TYR A 236 10.77 16.33 4.11
N PHE A 237 9.58 15.91 3.71
CA PHE A 237 8.45 16.81 3.54
C PHE A 237 7.67 16.99 4.84
N THR A 238 6.71 17.91 4.85
CA THR A 238 5.62 18.01 5.83
C THR A 238 4.34 18.34 5.08
N ASP A 239 3.21 17.80 5.54
CA ASP A 239 1.86 18.17 5.07
C ASP A 239 1.23 19.28 5.93
N GLY A 240 1.95 19.78 6.94
CA GLY A 240 1.46 20.77 7.88
C GLY A 240 0.85 20.21 9.16
N THR A 241 0.71 18.88 9.29
CA THR A 241 0.35 18.26 10.56
C THR A 241 1.39 18.54 11.63
N LYS A 242 0.92 18.61 12.89
CA LYS A 242 1.76 18.89 14.04
C LYS A 242 1.81 17.70 14.99
N SER A 243 2.97 17.51 15.61
CA SER A 243 3.17 16.65 16.77
C SER A 243 2.49 17.25 18.00
N PRO A 244 2.26 16.47 19.08
CA PRO A 244 1.66 16.98 20.32
C PRO A 244 2.42 18.16 20.96
N ASP A 245 3.72 18.28 20.70
CA ASP A 245 4.55 19.40 21.14
C ASP A 245 4.44 20.65 20.25
N GLY A 246 3.57 20.62 19.22
CA GLY A 246 3.33 21.73 18.29
C GLY A 246 4.32 21.82 17.14
N SER A 247 5.36 20.98 17.09
CA SER A 247 6.31 20.92 15.98
C SER A 247 5.66 20.31 14.73
N LEU A 248 6.12 20.69 13.54
CA LEU A 248 5.65 20.07 12.29
C LEU A 248 6.11 18.61 12.21
N LYS A 249 5.25 17.73 11.71
CA LYS A 249 5.62 16.34 11.44
C LYS A 249 6.35 16.25 10.11
N ALA A 250 7.40 15.44 10.10
CA ALA A 250 8.04 14.99 8.88
C ALA A 250 7.23 13.84 8.25
N VAL A 251 7.06 13.90 6.93
CA VAL A 251 6.42 12.87 6.10
C VAL A 251 7.51 12.10 5.36
N TYR A 252 7.52 10.79 5.56
CA TYR A 252 8.39 9.85 4.85
C TYR A 252 7.60 9.18 3.73
N LEU A 253 8.07 9.33 2.49
CA LEU A 253 7.48 8.73 1.30
C LEU A 253 8.20 7.43 0.95
N THR A 254 7.43 6.39 0.66
CA THR A 254 7.96 5.12 0.15
C THR A 254 6.85 4.32 -0.52
N GLY A 255 7.21 3.57 -1.56
CA GLY A 255 6.26 2.65 -2.18
C GLY A 255 6.64 2.16 -3.56
N SER A 256 5.78 1.29 -4.10
CA SER A 256 5.96 0.66 -5.40
C SER A 256 5.25 1.40 -6.55
N HIS A 257 5.85 1.45 -7.73
CA HIS A 257 5.26 2.04 -8.96
C HIS A 257 5.47 1.15 -10.18
N THR A 258 4.77 1.43 -11.28
CA THR A 258 4.79 0.59 -12.50
C THR A 258 4.40 1.39 -13.75
N TRP A 259 4.71 0.89 -14.95
CA TRP A 259 4.58 1.61 -16.23
C TRP A 259 3.14 1.94 -16.66
N ASN A 260 2.17 1.07 -16.39
CA ASN A 260 0.79 1.20 -16.89
C ASN A 260 -0.19 1.81 -15.86
N ASN A 261 0.35 2.44 -14.81
CA ASN A 261 -0.46 2.99 -13.73
C ASN A 261 -1.08 4.36 -14.03
N LEU A 262 -0.86 4.96 -15.22
CA LEU A 262 -1.71 6.03 -15.81
C LEU A 262 -2.35 5.60 -17.14
N GLN A 263 -1.54 5.11 -18.07
CA GLN A 263 -1.94 4.72 -19.41
C GLN A 263 -1.99 3.19 -19.52
N ASP A 264 -2.97 2.67 -20.25
CA ASP A 264 -3.02 1.26 -20.59
C ASP A 264 -1.95 0.97 -21.66
N ILE A 265 -1.29 -0.18 -21.52
CA ILE A 265 -0.21 -0.63 -22.40
C ILE A 265 -0.57 -2.00 -22.95
N GLU A 266 -0.48 -2.13 -24.27
CA GLU A 266 -0.78 -3.38 -24.99
C GLU A 266 0.46 -3.83 -25.77
N GLY A 267 0.95 -5.05 -25.51
CA GLY A 267 2.07 -5.66 -26.23
C GLY A 267 3.45 -5.48 -25.56
N PHE A 268 3.55 -4.78 -24.43
CA PHE A 268 4.84 -4.53 -23.78
C PHE A 268 5.34 -5.75 -23.02
N LYS A 269 6.57 -6.16 -23.31
CA LYS A 269 7.26 -7.27 -22.65
C LYS A 269 8.46 -6.74 -21.87
N VAL A 270 8.54 -7.06 -20.59
CA VAL A 270 9.67 -6.67 -19.72
C VAL A 270 10.50 -7.90 -19.37
N GLY A 271 11.82 -7.73 -19.27
CA GLY A 271 12.72 -8.74 -18.70
C GLY A 271 12.76 -10.08 -19.44
N GLY A 272 12.40 -10.12 -20.73
CA GLY A 272 12.32 -11.37 -21.48
C GLY A 272 11.11 -12.26 -21.13
N SER A 273 10.12 -11.73 -20.39
CA SER A 273 8.87 -12.43 -20.14
C SER A 273 8.20 -12.85 -21.46
N PRO A 274 7.68 -14.10 -21.56
CA PRO A 274 6.96 -14.53 -22.75
C PRO A 274 5.66 -13.73 -22.94
N ASP A 275 5.07 -13.28 -21.83
CA ASP A 275 3.76 -12.64 -21.76
C ASP A 275 3.86 -11.13 -21.83
N ALA A 276 3.12 -10.54 -22.77
CA ALA A 276 2.98 -9.10 -22.88
C ALA A 276 1.98 -8.56 -21.85
N LEU A 277 2.10 -7.28 -21.49
CA LEU A 277 1.01 -6.52 -20.89
C LEU A 277 -0.16 -6.50 -21.87
N THR A 278 -1.35 -6.81 -21.38
CA THR A 278 -2.59 -6.79 -22.14
C THR A 278 -3.73 -6.22 -21.31
N GLY A 279 -4.63 -5.48 -21.96
CA GLY A 279 -5.87 -5.02 -21.34
C GLY A 279 -5.73 -3.78 -20.45
N ARG A 280 -6.82 -3.48 -19.73
CA ARG A 280 -6.91 -2.29 -18.87
C ARG A 280 -6.21 -2.54 -17.54
N PHE A 281 -5.48 -1.54 -17.06
CA PHE A 281 -4.85 -1.58 -15.74
C PHE A 281 -5.89 -1.55 -14.62
N ASP A 282 -5.87 -2.55 -13.74
CA ASP A 282 -6.71 -2.59 -12.54
C ASP A 282 -6.13 -1.70 -11.44
N PHE A 283 -6.51 -0.42 -11.50
CA PHE A 283 -5.96 0.61 -10.63
C PHE A 283 -6.38 0.46 -9.17
N GLU A 284 -7.60 0.00 -8.89
CA GLU A 284 -8.07 -0.18 -7.51
C GLU A 284 -7.30 -1.32 -6.84
N ARG A 285 -7.13 -2.46 -7.53
CA ARG A 285 -6.31 -3.57 -7.02
C ARG A 285 -4.86 -3.15 -6.79
N TYR A 286 -4.32 -2.29 -7.66
CA TYR A 286 -2.98 -1.74 -7.46
C TYR A 286 -2.90 -0.89 -6.18
N LEU A 287 -3.89 -0.05 -5.87
CA LEU A 287 -3.91 0.70 -4.63
C LEU A 287 -4.07 -0.21 -3.40
N ASP A 288 -4.92 -1.25 -3.47
CA ASP A 288 -5.05 -2.24 -2.40
C ASP A 288 -3.73 -2.99 -2.17
N PHE A 289 -3.01 -3.31 -3.25
CA PHE A 289 -1.65 -3.84 -3.19
C PHE A 289 -0.70 -2.90 -2.43
N LEU A 290 -0.66 -1.60 -2.75
CA LEU A 290 0.17 -0.63 -2.03
C LEU A 290 -0.18 -0.57 -0.53
N GLN A 291 -1.47 -0.56 -0.19
CA GLN A 291 -1.91 -0.53 1.21
C GLN A 291 -1.48 -1.78 1.98
N SER A 292 -1.52 -2.95 1.34
CA SER A 292 -1.10 -4.22 1.96
C SER A 292 0.37 -4.24 2.40
N TYR A 293 1.23 -3.49 1.70
CA TYR A 293 2.65 -3.30 2.07
C TYR A 293 2.92 -2.04 2.87
N HIS A 294 1.89 -1.32 3.30
CA HIS A 294 2.03 -0.05 4.00
C HIS A 294 2.80 1.01 3.18
N HIS A 295 2.56 1.08 1.87
CA HIS A 295 3.14 2.10 1.00
C HIS A 295 2.28 3.37 0.98
N ASN A 296 2.89 4.54 0.77
CA ASN A 296 2.20 5.83 0.67
C ASN A 296 2.67 6.70 -0.49
N PHE A 297 3.43 6.16 -1.43
CA PHE A 297 3.90 6.95 -2.55
C PHE A 297 4.09 6.09 -3.80
N PHE A 298 3.79 6.65 -4.97
CA PHE A 298 4.18 6.08 -6.25
C PHE A 298 4.39 7.16 -7.32
N ARG A 299 5.17 6.83 -8.36
CA ARG A 299 5.27 7.59 -9.62
C ARG A 299 4.13 7.18 -10.55
N LEU A 300 3.39 8.14 -11.06
CA LEU A 300 2.32 7.96 -12.03
C LEU A 300 2.90 8.16 -13.43
N TRP A 301 3.15 7.04 -14.11
CA TRP A 301 4.00 6.96 -15.29
C TRP A 301 3.31 7.51 -16.54
N PHE A 302 4.06 8.19 -17.40
CA PHE A 302 3.59 8.71 -18.68
C PHE A 302 4.57 8.37 -19.81
N PHE A 303 4.09 7.67 -20.85
CA PHE A 303 4.82 7.49 -22.09
C PHE A 303 4.40 8.54 -23.12
N GLU A 304 5.40 9.13 -23.78
CA GLU A 304 5.16 10.21 -24.74
C GLU A 304 4.79 9.74 -26.15
N PHE A 305 5.03 8.47 -26.48
CA PHE A 305 4.68 7.89 -27.77
C PHE A 305 3.46 6.98 -27.70
N VAL A 306 2.78 6.78 -28.84
CA VAL A 306 1.56 5.96 -28.91
C VAL A 306 1.82 4.54 -29.39
N LYS A 307 2.87 4.37 -30.21
CA LYS A 307 3.32 3.08 -30.76
C LYS A 307 4.73 3.24 -31.31
N ALA A 308 5.66 2.40 -30.88
CA ALA A 308 6.99 2.36 -31.49
C ALA A 308 7.06 1.24 -32.55
N PRO A 309 7.55 1.49 -33.77
CA PRO A 309 7.93 0.48 -34.75
C PRO A 309 9.31 -0.14 -34.40
N SER A 310 9.53 -0.47 -33.12
CA SER A 310 10.79 -1.02 -32.62
C SER A 310 10.65 -2.52 -32.36
N PRO A 311 11.58 -3.38 -32.81
CA PRO A 311 11.60 -4.79 -32.43
C PRO A 311 11.73 -4.99 -30.91
N LYS A 312 12.37 -4.04 -30.21
CA LYS A 312 12.57 -4.05 -28.76
C LYS A 312 11.34 -3.55 -28.01
N TYR A 313 10.57 -2.64 -28.60
CA TYR A 313 9.46 -1.92 -27.96
C TYR A 313 8.19 -1.91 -28.82
N SER A 314 7.75 -3.07 -29.30
CA SER A 314 6.53 -3.19 -30.11
C SER A 314 5.26 -3.21 -29.24
N PHE A 315 4.95 -2.08 -28.60
CA PHE A 315 3.74 -1.91 -27.80
C PHE A 315 3.00 -0.62 -28.14
N THR A 316 1.74 -0.56 -27.73
CA THR A 316 0.88 0.63 -27.87
C THR A 316 0.49 1.17 -26.51
N VAL A 317 0.33 2.49 -26.43
CA VAL A 317 -0.02 3.20 -25.20
C VAL A 317 -1.23 4.10 -25.42
N ALA A 318 -2.21 4.04 -24.52
CA ALA A 318 -3.40 4.89 -24.56
C ALA A 318 -4.05 5.04 -23.18
N PRO A 319 -4.83 6.11 -22.92
CA PRO A 319 -5.07 7.26 -23.77
C PRO A 319 -3.87 8.24 -23.78
N HIS A 320 -3.88 9.20 -24.70
CA HIS A 320 -2.89 10.28 -24.80
C HIS A 320 -3.55 11.66 -24.58
N PRO A 321 -2.79 12.71 -24.22
CA PRO A 321 -3.36 14.00 -23.81
C PRO A 321 -4.09 14.78 -24.91
N TRP A 322 -3.80 14.53 -26.18
CA TRP A 322 -4.35 15.28 -27.32
C TRP A 322 -5.38 14.50 -28.10
N LEU A 323 -6.39 15.19 -28.63
CA LEU A 323 -7.40 14.58 -29.49
C LEU A 323 -6.81 14.21 -30.85
N ARG A 324 -7.44 13.21 -31.47
CA ARG A 324 -7.18 12.80 -32.85
C ARG A 324 -8.34 13.22 -33.74
N THR A 325 -8.27 14.42 -34.30
CA THR A 325 -9.33 15.02 -35.12
C THR A 325 -8.92 15.27 -36.56
N GLY A 326 -7.65 15.05 -36.90
CA GLY A 326 -7.10 15.44 -38.18
C GLY A 326 -7.66 14.66 -39.36
N PRO A 327 -7.76 15.28 -40.56
CA PRO A 327 -7.80 14.52 -41.79
C PRO A 327 -6.48 13.73 -41.96
N GLY A 328 -6.54 12.63 -42.70
CA GLY A 328 -5.39 11.77 -42.94
C GLY A 328 -4.99 10.90 -41.73
N LYS A 329 -3.93 10.12 -41.91
CA LYS A 329 -3.45 9.17 -40.91
C LYS A 329 -2.10 9.61 -40.34
N ALA A 330 -1.92 9.42 -39.04
CA ALA A 330 -0.62 9.40 -38.38
C ALA A 330 0.11 8.08 -38.72
N ARG A 331 1.38 7.98 -38.34
CA ARG A 331 2.24 6.80 -38.60
C ARG A 331 1.74 5.51 -37.96
N ASP A 332 0.88 5.60 -36.95
CA ASP A 332 0.20 4.45 -36.34
C ASP A 332 -1.09 4.02 -37.07
N GLY A 333 -1.44 4.68 -38.17
CA GLY A 333 -2.62 4.39 -38.99
C GLY A 333 -3.93 4.99 -38.48
N LYS A 334 -3.93 5.65 -37.32
CA LYS A 334 -5.10 6.34 -36.74
C LYS A 334 -5.13 7.81 -37.19
N PRO A 335 -6.23 8.57 -36.98
CA PRO A 335 -6.26 9.98 -37.32
C PRO A 335 -5.13 10.76 -36.64
N ARG A 336 -4.63 11.79 -37.33
CA ARG A 336 -3.59 12.70 -36.82
C ARG A 336 -4.09 13.47 -35.59
N PHE A 337 -3.15 13.81 -34.71
CA PHE A 337 -3.39 14.61 -33.53
C PHE A 337 -3.67 16.06 -33.87
N ASP A 338 -4.60 16.67 -33.11
CA ASP A 338 -4.66 18.11 -32.95
C ASP A 338 -4.11 18.47 -31.57
N LEU A 339 -2.85 18.88 -31.55
CA LEU A 339 -2.10 19.23 -30.34
C LEU A 339 -2.63 20.50 -29.65
N SER A 340 -3.52 21.25 -30.30
CA SER A 340 -4.21 22.40 -29.71
C SER A 340 -5.45 22.01 -28.90
N ARG A 341 -5.89 20.75 -28.98
CA ARG A 341 -7.12 20.26 -28.34
C ARG A 341 -6.87 19.07 -27.43
N PHE A 342 -7.28 19.20 -26.18
CA PHE A 342 -7.12 18.16 -25.17
C PHE A 342 -8.16 17.04 -25.24
N ASN A 343 -7.70 15.83 -24.98
CA ASN A 343 -8.50 14.63 -24.83
C ASN A 343 -9.01 14.53 -23.38
N GLU A 344 -10.18 15.10 -23.09
CA GLU A 344 -10.75 15.13 -21.74
C GLU A 344 -10.80 13.75 -21.02
N PRO A 345 -11.09 12.62 -21.68
CA PRO A 345 -10.94 11.28 -21.07
C PRO A 345 -9.57 10.97 -20.45
N TYR A 346 -8.46 11.49 -21.00
CA TYR A 346 -7.13 11.34 -20.40
C TYR A 346 -7.04 12.09 -19.07
N PHE A 347 -7.49 13.35 -19.03
CA PHE A 347 -7.44 14.19 -17.83
C PHE A 347 -8.43 13.74 -16.76
N ALA A 348 -9.61 13.26 -17.16
CA ALA A 348 -10.56 12.62 -16.26
C ALA A 348 -9.96 11.39 -15.58
N ARG A 349 -9.22 10.55 -16.34
CA ARG A 349 -8.49 9.40 -15.78
C ARG A 349 -7.38 9.84 -14.83
N LEU A 350 -6.55 10.81 -15.22
CA LEU A 350 -5.50 11.37 -14.36
C LEU A 350 -6.08 11.80 -13.01
N ARG A 351 -7.13 12.64 -13.04
CA ARG A 351 -7.79 13.13 -11.83
C ARG A 351 -8.37 11.99 -10.99
N ALA A 352 -9.08 11.04 -11.61
CA ALA A 352 -9.68 9.92 -10.91
C ALA A 352 -8.63 9.06 -10.18
N ARG A 353 -7.49 8.80 -10.82
CA ARG A 353 -6.40 8.01 -10.24
C ARG A 353 -5.73 8.73 -9.06
N VAL A 354 -5.43 10.03 -9.21
CA VAL A 354 -4.87 10.85 -8.12
C VAL A 354 -5.84 10.95 -6.95
N PHE A 355 -7.14 11.14 -7.22
CA PHE A 355 -8.18 11.20 -6.21
C PHE A 355 -8.33 9.86 -5.45
N ALA A 356 -8.37 8.73 -6.15
CA ALA A 356 -8.47 7.41 -5.52
C ALA A 356 -7.26 7.09 -4.62
N ALA A 357 -6.05 7.53 -5.03
CA ALA A 357 -4.85 7.45 -4.20
C ALA A 357 -4.97 8.32 -2.93
N ARG A 358 -5.51 9.53 -3.04
CA ARG A 358 -5.73 10.45 -1.90
C ARG A 358 -6.62 9.85 -0.84
N GLU A 359 -7.70 9.21 -1.26
CA GLU A 359 -8.67 8.57 -0.36
C GLU A 359 -8.06 7.41 0.45
N ARG A 360 -6.90 6.91 0.01
CA ARG A 360 -6.08 5.89 0.68
C ARG A 360 -4.81 6.45 1.30
N GLY A 361 -4.69 7.78 1.39
CA GLY A 361 -3.53 8.54 1.90
C GLY A 361 -2.21 8.19 1.21
N VAL A 362 -2.28 7.98 -0.11
CA VAL A 362 -1.13 7.74 -0.99
C VAL A 362 -0.83 9.00 -1.81
N TYR A 363 0.40 9.48 -1.73
CA TYR A 363 0.96 10.58 -2.51
C TYR A 363 1.38 10.10 -3.90
N VAL A 364 1.28 10.99 -4.89
CA VAL A 364 1.44 10.67 -6.30
C VAL A 364 2.40 11.67 -6.95
N SER A 365 3.52 11.17 -7.47
CA SER A 365 4.36 11.94 -8.38
C SER A 365 3.81 11.83 -9.80
N ILE A 366 3.29 12.92 -10.37
CA ILE A 366 2.80 12.96 -11.74
C ILE A 366 3.98 13.23 -12.67
N MET A 367 4.36 12.21 -13.43
CA MET A 367 5.42 12.30 -14.42
C MET A 367 4.90 13.02 -15.67
N LEU A 368 5.53 14.15 -16.02
CA LEU A 368 5.07 15.00 -17.12
C LEU A 368 5.65 14.56 -18.46
N PHE A 369 6.90 14.10 -18.48
CA PHE A 369 7.67 13.77 -19.69
C PHE A 369 8.58 12.54 -19.48
N GLU A 370 9.06 11.93 -20.56
CA GLU A 370 9.92 10.73 -20.56
C GLU A 370 10.93 10.74 -21.72
N SER A 371 12.20 10.45 -21.43
CA SER A 371 13.30 10.59 -22.39
C SER A 371 14.18 9.32 -22.53
N SER A 372 13.72 8.17 -22.03
CA SER A 372 14.45 6.89 -22.09
C SER A 372 14.47 6.21 -23.48
N PHE A 373 13.90 6.86 -24.50
CA PHE A 373 13.62 6.26 -25.81
C PHE A 373 14.34 6.93 -26.99
N GLY A 374 14.41 6.21 -28.12
CA GLY A 374 15.21 6.59 -29.29
C GLY A 374 14.38 6.94 -30.52
N GLU A 375 15.04 6.89 -31.68
CA GLU A 375 14.46 7.31 -32.97
C GLU A 375 13.26 6.46 -33.39
N ALA A 376 13.20 5.19 -33.02
CA ALA A 376 12.04 4.35 -33.32
C ALA A 376 10.80 4.87 -32.59
N GLU A 377 10.88 5.12 -31.29
CA GLU A 377 9.75 5.62 -30.50
C GLU A 377 9.32 7.02 -30.94
N TRP A 378 10.27 7.85 -31.39
CA TRP A 378 9.98 9.16 -31.99
C TRP A 378 9.00 9.06 -33.17
N GLN A 379 9.07 8.00 -33.97
CA GLN A 379 8.13 7.78 -35.09
C GLN A 379 6.66 7.72 -34.65
N GLY A 380 6.42 7.28 -33.41
CA GLY A 380 5.09 7.21 -32.79
C GLY A 380 4.72 8.41 -31.94
N HIS A 381 5.58 9.43 -31.85
CA HIS A 381 5.34 10.57 -30.96
C HIS A 381 4.29 11.52 -31.55
N PRO A 382 3.35 12.07 -30.75
CA PRO A 382 2.38 13.06 -31.25
C PRO A 382 2.99 14.30 -31.90
N PHE A 383 4.23 14.67 -31.54
CA PHE A 383 4.96 15.84 -32.05
C PHE A 383 5.87 15.54 -33.25
N HIS A 384 5.84 14.31 -33.75
CA HIS A 384 6.40 13.99 -35.04
C HIS A 384 5.63 14.72 -36.14
N THR A 385 6.31 15.27 -37.14
CA THR A 385 5.71 16.12 -38.20
C THR A 385 4.54 15.46 -38.94
N ASP A 386 4.59 14.13 -39.10
CA ASP A 386 3.53 13.36 -39.78
C ASP A 386 2.35 12.95 -38.88
N ASN A 387 2.48 13.13 -37.56
CA ASN A 387 1.50 12.63 -36.60
C ASN A 387 0.52 13.71 -36.14
N ASN A 388 0.79 14.99 -36.41
CA ASN A 388 -0.07 16.10 -36.02
C ASN A 388 -0.53 16.94 -37.22
N ILE A 389 -1.61 17.70 -37.03
CA ILE A 389 -2.13 18.66 -38.02
C ILE A 389 -1.65 20.09 -37.78
N ASN A 390 -0.94 20.33 -36.68
CA ASN A 390 -0.55 21.66 -36.23
C ASN A 390 0.69 22.19 -36.97
N GLY A 391 1.32 21.37 -37.82
CA GLY A 391 2.51 21.76 -38.59
C GLY A 391 3.78 21.85 -37.74
N VAL A 392 3.79 21.28 -36.52
CA VAL A 392 4.94 21.31 -35.62
C VAL A 392 5.81 20.07 -35.77
N ASN A 393 7.12 20.24 -35.54
CA ASN A 393 8.10 19.16 -35.53
C ASN A 393 9.01 19.29 -34.30
N GLY A 394 8.93 18.32 -33.38
CA GLY A 394 9.77 18.27 -32.19
C GLY A 394 11.23 17.85 -32.42
N ARG A 395 11.61 17.52 -33.66
CA ARG A 395 13.01 17.25 -34.09
C ARG A 395 13.70 16.09 -33.35
N GLY A 396 12.95 15.07 -32.95
CA GLY A 396 13.49 13.88 -32.26
C GLY A 396 13.41 14.00 -30.74
N MET A 397 13.58 12.86 -30.05
CA MET A 397 13.46 12.78 -28.58
C MET A 397 14.38 13.77 -27.86
N ALA A 398 15.66 13.86 -28.26
CA ALA A 398 16.63 14.73 -27.60
C ALA A 398 16.26 16.22 -27.74
N ALA A 399 15.90 16.67 -28.95
CA ALA A 399 15.56 18.07 -29.20
C ALA A 399 14.19 18.47 -28.60
N PHE A 400 13.26 17.51 -28.47
CA PHE A 400 11.95 17.72 -27.88
C PHE A 400 12.02 18.17 -26.40
N HIS A 401 13.02 17.70 -25.66
CA HIS A 401 13.30 18.12 -24.28
C HIS A 401 14.28 19.29 -24.20
N THR A 402 14.20 20.23 -25.15
CA THR A 402 14.99 21.48 -25.14
C THR A 402 14.10 22.70 -25.37
N LEU A 403 14.65 23.90 -25.16
CA LEU A 403 13.95 25.15 -25.46
C LEU A 403 14.09 25.60 -26.94
N ALA A 404 14.70 24.77 -27.79
CA ALA A 404 15.10 25.16 -29.15
C ALA A 404 13.94 25.32 -30.14
N VAL A 405 12.75 24.80 -29.84
CA VAL A 405 11.58 24.86 -30.71
C VAL A 405 10.42 25.55 -29.98
N PRO A 406 10.26 26.89 -30.10
CA PRO A 406 9.29 27.66 -29.31
C PRO A 406 7.85 27.16 -29.41
N ASP A 407 7.39 26.73 -30.60
CA ASP A 407 6.04 26.21 -30.78
C ASP A 407 5.80 24.91 -30.02
N VAL A 408 6.83 24.06 -29.88
CA VAL A 408 6.77 22.84 -29.08
C VAL A 408 6.71 23.18 -27.60
N VAL A 409 7.57 24.10 -27.15
CA VAL A 409 7.57 24.58 -25.75
C VAL A 409 6.20 25.16 -25.38
N ARG A 410 5.59 25.97 -26.25
CA ARG A 410 4.25 26.53 -26.03
C ARG A 410 3.16 25.46 -25.86
N LEU A 411 3.26 24.36 -26.61
CA LEU A 411 2.32 23.23 -26.50
C LEU A 411 2.60 22.38 -25.25
N GLN A 412 3.87 22.19 -24.87
CA GLN A 412 4.26 21.55 -23.61
C GLN A 412 3.76 22.35 -22.41
N GLU A 413 3.91 23.67 -22.41
CA GLU A 413 3.37 24.58 -21.39
C GLU A 413 1.85 24.48 -21.26
N ALA A 414 1.13 24.39 -22.39
CA ALA A 414 -0.31 24.22 -22.39
C ALA A 414 -0.71 22.88 -21.76
N TYR A 415 0.00 21.80 -22.08
CA TYR A 415 -0.20 20.49 -21.48
C TYR A 415 0.07 20.51 -19.97
N VAL A 416 1.22 21.03 -19.53
CA VAL A 416 1.58 21.14 -18.11
C VAL A 416 0.56 21.97 -17.35
N ARG A 417 0.12 23.11 -17.91
CA ARG A 417 -0.95 23.93 -17.33
C ARG A 417 -2.26 23.14 -17.16
N LYS A 418 -2.68 22.39 -18.18
CA LYS A 418 -3.90 21.58 -18.12
C LYS A 418 -3.78 20.46 -17.08
N VAL A 419 -2.61 19.83 -16.93
CA VAL A 419 -2.34 18.85 -15.87
C VAL A 419 -2.50 19.50 -14.49
N ILE A 420 -1.84 20.63 -14.25
CA ILE A 420 -1.94 21.36 -12.97
C ILE A 420 -3.38 21.74 -12.68
N ASP A 421 -4.07 22.38 -13.62
CA ASP A 421 -5.46 22.82 -13.45
C ASP A 421 -6.43 21.67 -13.18
N THR A 422 -6.09 20.45 -13.59
CA THR A 422 -6.90 19.24 -13.41
C THR A 422 -6.78 18.65 -12.01
N VAL A 423 -5.67 18.88 -11.29
CA VAL A 423 -5.37 18.21 -10.01
C VAL A 423 -4.97 19.15 -8.87
N ASN A 424 -4.82 20.45 -9.12
CA ASN A 424 -4.28 21.40 -8.12
C ASN A 424 -5.08 21.45 -6.81
N ASP A 425 -6.37 21.11 -6.81
CA ASP A 425 -7.15 21.05 -5.58
C ASP A 425 -6.89 19.79 -4.73
N LEU A 426 -6.06 18.84 -5.17
CA LEU A 426 -5.77 17.59 -4.47
C LEU A 426 -4.46 17.67 -3.67
N ASP A 427 -4.51 17.35 -2.37
CA ASP A 427 -3.37 17.49 -1.45
C ASP A 427 -2.18 16.55 -1.73
N ASN A 428 -2.44 15.42 -2.39
CA ASN A 428 -1.52 14.30 -2.48
C ASN A 428 -0.65 14.32 -3.75
N VAL A 429 -0.41 15.50 -4.33
CA VAL A 429 0.30 15.66 -5.62
C VAL A 429 1.74 16.10 -5.41
N LEU A 430 2.63 15.51 -6.21
CA LEU A 430 3.95 16.03 -6.55
C LEU A 430 4.05 16.05 -8.09
N TYR A 431 4.82 16.97 -8.64
CA TYR A 431 5.15 16.98 -10.07
C TYR A 431 6.56 16.46 -10.31
N GLU A 432 6.73 15.64 -11.33
CA GLU A 432 8.03 15.17 -11.81
C GLU A 432 8.20 15.63 -13.26
N VAL A 433 9.25 16.40 -13.52
CA VAL A 433 9.44 17.00 -14.85
C VAL A 433 9.69 15.93 -15.91
N CYS A 434 10.76 15.15 -15.80
CA CYS A 434 11.09 14.19 -16.85
C CYS A 434 11.87 12.99 -16.32
N ASN A 435 11.51 11.79 -16.80
CA ASN A 435 12.27 10.56 -16.55
C ASN A 435 13.48 10.42 -17.49
N GLU A 436 14.65 10.20 -16.90
CA GLU A 436 15.93 9.85 -17.54
C GLU A 436 16.38 10.68 -18.78
N PRO A 437 16.26 12.02 -18.78
CA PRO A 437 16.71 12.80 -19.92
C PRO A 437 18.23 12.86 -20.09
N GLY A 438 18.64 13.22 -21.30
CA GLY A 438 20.03 13.54 -21.60
C GLY A 438 20.46 14.88 -20.97
N ALA A 439 21.77 15.12 -20.92
CA ALA A 439 22.37 16.32 -20.37
C ALA A 439 21.85 17.62 -21.03
N GLU A 440 21.50 17.56 -22.31
CA GLU A 440 20.93 18.66 -23.10
C GLU A 440 19.60 19.20 -22.53
N ALA A 441 18.85 18.38 -21.79
CA ALA A 441 17.56 18.78 -21.24
C ALA A 441 17.65 19.59 -19.95
N LYS A 442 18.86 19.85 -19.42
CA LYS A 442 19.06 20.54 -18.14
C LYS A 442 18.30 21.87 -18.08
N GLU A 443 18.52 22.75 -19.05
CA GLU A 443 17.92 24.09 -19.07
C GLU A 443 16.40 24.02 -19.21
N TRP A 444 15.91 23.08 -20.03
CA TRP A 444 14.50 22.83 -20.21
C TRP A 444 13.83 22.29 -18.95
N GLN A 445 14.47 21.40 -18.19
CA GLN A 445 13.93 20.93 -16.91
C GLN A 445 13.88 22.05 -15.85
N VAL A 446 14.92 22.88 -15.78
CA VAL A 446 14.95 24.07 -14.92
C VAL A 446 13.82 25.03 -15.29
N TYR A 447 13.60 25.23 -16.60
CA TYR A 447 12.50 26.04 -17.12
C TYR A 447 11.14 25.50 -16.64
N PHE A 448 10.86 24.22 -16.83
CA PHE A 448 9.59 23.63 -16.42
C PHE A 448 9.39 23.59 -14.90
N CYS A 449 10.45 23.39 -14.11
CA CYS A 449 10.37 23.56 -12.66
C CYS A 449 9.85 24.95 -12.27
N ASN A 450 10.45 25.99 -12.85
CA ASN A 450 10.06 27.38 -12.57
C ASN A 450 8.68 27.71 -13.14
N TYR A 451 8.34 27.19 -14.31
CA TYR A 451 7.03 27.38 -14.93
C TYR A 451 5.91 26.77 -14.07
N ILE A 452 6.08 25.54 -13.58
CA ILE A 452 5.12 24.87 -12.69
C ILE A 452 4.92 25.70 -11.42
N LYS A 453 6.01 26.08 -10.73
CA LYS A 453 5.95 26.91 -9.52
C LYS A 453 5.27 28.24 -9.75
N LYS A 454 5.58 28.91 -10.88
CA LYS A 454 4.94 30.17 -11.27
C LYS A 454 3.44 30.01 -11.53
N HIS A 455 3.03 28.94 -12.21
CA HIS A 455 1.62 28.69 -12.49
C HIS A 455 0.85 28.35 -11.21
N GLU A 456 1.39 27.47 -10.36
CA GLU A 456 0.77 27.11 -9.07
C GLU A 456 0.70 28.27 -8.07
N ALA A 457 1.59 29.26 -8.15
CA ALA A 457 1.48 30.48 -7.36
C ALA A 457 0.18 31.28 -7.65
N THR A 458 -0.48 31.02 -8.79
CA THR A 458 -1.79 31.60 -9.12
C THR A 458 -2.97 30.76 -8.64
N LYS A 459 -2.70 29.65 -7.93
CA LYS A 459 -3.68 28.62 -7.55
C LYS A 459 -3.76 28.44 -6.03
N PRO A 460 -4.81 27.78 -5.50
CA PRO A 460 -4.97 27.58 -4.06
C PRO A 460 -3.90 26.71 -3.40
N LYS A 461 -3.31 25.76 -4.13
CA LYS A 461 -2.26 24.87 -3.59
C LYS A 461 -0.98 24.98 -4.40
N GLN A 462 0.14 24.73 -3.75
CA GLN A 462 1.46 24.65 -4.35
C GLN A 462 2.07 23.30 -3.95
N HIS A 463 2.43 22.49 -4.94
CA HIS A 463 2.94 21.13 -4.75
C HIS A 463 4.45 21.07 -5.00
N PRO A 464 5.15 20.06 -4.44
CA PRO A 464 6.57 19.89 -4.71
C PRO A 464 6.84 19.54 -6.17
N VAL A 465 7.88 20.14 -6.74
CA VAL A 465 8.35 19.86 -8.10
C VAL A 465 9.68 19.14 -8.08
N GLY A 466 9.81 18.07 -8.85
CA GLY A 466 10.96 17.17 -8.84
C GLY A 466 11.64 16.99 -10.19
N MET A 467 12.91 16.61 -10.12
CA MET A 467 13.72 16.17 -11.27
C MET A 467 14.36 14.81 -10.96
N THR A 468 14.31 13.89 -11.92
CA THR A 468 14.91 12.55 -11.80
C THR A 468 16.14 12.43 -12.71
N ALA A 469 16.82 11.27 -12.65
CA ALA A 469 18.17 11.07 -13.14
C ALA A 469 18.45 11.73 -14.51
N ILE A 470 19.48 12.57 -14.57
CA ILE A 470 19.99 13.14 -15.82
C ILE A 470 21.24 12.35 -16.21
N PHE A 471 21.33 11.97 -17.48
CA PHE A 471 22.42 11.13 -17.97
C PHE A 471 23.25 11.83 -19.04
N ASP A 472 24.57 11.68 -18.97
CA ASP A 472 25.42 11.88 -20.13
C ASP A 472 25.30 10.68 -21.07
N LYS A 473 24.52 10.87 -22.14
CA LYS A 473 24.29 9.86 -23.18
C LYS A 473 25.34 9.92 -24.30
N SER A 474 26.25 10.92 -24.27
CA SER A 474 27.27 11.14 -25.31
C SER A 474 28.57 10.39 -25.07
N ARG A 475 28.79 9.87 -23.86
CA ARG A 475 30.02 9.18 -23.45
C ARG A 475 29.82 7.67 -23.34
N TRP A 476 30.92 6.91 -23.40
CA TRP A 476 30.93 5.51 -22.99
C TRP A 476 31.46 5.38 -21.55
N PRO A 477 30.79 4.62 -20.67
CA PRO A 477 29.50 4.00 -20.95
C PRO A 477 28.38 5.05 -21.07
N PRO A 478 27.39 4.85 -21.97
CA PRO A 478 26.20 5.68 -21.96
C PRO A 478 25.52 5.51 -20.60
N TRP A 479 24.80 6.54 -20.13
CA TRP A 479 24.11 6.53 -18.83
C TRP A 479 25.02 6.84 -17.62
N VAL A 480 26.03 7.70 -17.79
CA VAL A 480 26.74 8.30 -16.64
C VAL A 480 25.80 9.30 -15.96
N ALA A 481 25.49 9.09 -14.69
CA ALA A 481 24.58 9.97 -13.94
C ALA A 481 25.23 11.32 -13.62
N LEU A 482 24.52 12.41 -13.91
CA LEU A 482 24.95 13.79 -13.67
C LEU A 482 24.24 14.37 -12.43
N ASN A 483 24.42 13.71 -11.28
CA ASN A 483 23.69 14.03 -10.05
C ASN A 483 23.89 15.48 -9.56
N ASP A 484 25.04 16.11 -9.82
CA ASP A 484 25.27 17.53 -9.48
C ASP A 484 24.27 18.47 -10.15
N LEU A 485 23.78 18.13 -11.35
CA LEU A 485 22.75 18.92 -12.02
C LEU A 485 21.42 18.88 -11.27
N LEU A 486 21.11 17.74 -10.62
CA LEU A 486 19.93 17.58 -9.79
C LEU A 486 20.05 18.38 -8.49
N PHE A 487 21.18 18.25 -7.78
CA PHE A 487 21.41 18.96 -6.51
C PHE A 487 21.39 20.48 -6.68
N ASN A 488 21.89 20.99 -7.80
CA ASN A 488 21.95 22.42 -8.10
C ASN A 488 20.69 22.96 -8.81
N SER A 489 19.65 22.14 -8.98
CA SER A 489 18.40 22.52 -9.65
C SER A 489 17.44 23.30 -8.72
N PRO A 490 16.42 23.98 -9.28
CA PRO A 490 15.34 24.58 -8.48
C PRO A 490 14.30 23.56 -7.96
N ALA A 491 14.47 22.26 -8.21
CA ALA A 491 13.54 21.23 -7.76
C ALA A 491 13.50 21.13 -6.22
N ASP A 492 12.32 20.82 -5.66
CA ASP A 492 12.11 20.60 -4.22
C ASP A 492 12.56 19.20 -3.80
N TRP A 493 12.47 18.24 -4.72
CA TRP A 493 12.96 16.88 -4.54
C TRP A 493 13.69 16.36 -5.78
N ILE A 494 14.55 15.36 -5.58
CA ILE A 494 15.32 14.73 -6.66
C ILE A 494 15.32 13.20 -6.56
N SER A 495 15.49 12.54 -7.70
CA SER A 495 15.79 11.10 -7.76
C SER A 495 17.14 10.88 -8.47
N PRO A 496 18.22 10.56 -7.73
CA PRO A 496 19.56 10.43 -8.30
C PRO A 496 19.71 9.23 -9.23
N GLY A 497 20.55 9.35 -10.26
CA GLY A 497 20.95 8.22 -11.10
C GLY A 497 22.07 7.38 -10.47
N GLY A 498 22.08 6.09 -10.80
CA GLY A 498 23.09 5.10 -10.44
C GLY A 498 23.26 4.09 -11.58
N TRP A 499 24.48 3.83 -12.03
CA TRP A 499 24.71 2.82 -13.06
C TRP A 499 25.90 1.92 -12.77
N ALA A 500 25.70 0.61 -12.94
CA ALA A 500 26.55 -0.45 -12.43
C ALA A 500 27.98 -0.52 -13.01
N LYS A 501 28.34 0.28 -14.03
CA LYS A 501 29.72 0.35 -14.54
C LYS A 501 30.44 1.67 -14.29
N ASP A 502 29.78 2.65 -13.66
CA ASP A 502 30.46 3.86 -13.17
C ASP A 502 30.71 3.75 -11.67
N GLU A 503 31.98 3.77 -11.24
CA GLU A 503 32.34 3.70 -9.81
C GLU A 503 31.78 4.88 -9.01
N ARG A 504 31.63 6.06 -9.62
CA ARG A 504 31.07 7.24 -8.95
C ARG A 504 29.56 7.12 -8.72
N SER A 505 28.86 6.47 -9.65
CA SER A 505 27.39 6.31 -9.60
C SER A 505 26.95 5.00 -8.92
N LYS A 506 27.81 3.97 -8.88
CA LYS A 506 27.55 2.70 -8.17
C LYS A 506 27.28 2.89 -6.68
N VAL A 507 27.81 3.95 -6.08
CA VAL A 507 27.58 4.28 -4.66
C VAL A 507 26.10 4.33 -4.34
N TRP A 508 25.25 4.88 -5.22
CA TRP A 508 23.80 4.98 -4.98
C TRP A 508 23.09 3.63 -4.95
N GLY A 509 23.58 2.65 -5.72
CA GLY A 509 22.99 1.31 -5.78
C GLY A 509 23.48 0.34 -4.71
N VAL A 510 24.51 0.71 -3.93
CA VAL A 510 25.16 -0.18 -2.95
C VAL A 510 25.21 0.44 -1.55
N ASP A 511 25.66 1.69 -1.47
CA ASP A 511 25.86 2.44 -0.24
C ASP A 511 25.54 3.94 -0.42
N PRO A 512 24.27 4.31 -0.67
CA PRO A 512 23.87 5.66 -1.06
C PRO A 512 24.33 6.69 -0.03
N PRO A 513 25.00 7.80 -0.38
CA PRO A 513 25.64 8.71 0.59
C PRO A 513 24.63 9.29 1.60
N ALA A 514 25.06 9.65 2.82
CA ALA A 514 24.17 10.30 3.79
C ALA A 514 23.55 11.59 3.21
N ASN A 515 22.23 11.77 3.33
CA ASN A 515 21.57 12.98 2.86
C ASN A 515 22.10 14.19 3.65
N ASP A 516 22.64 15.19 2.96
CA ASP A 516 23.18 16.41 3.55
C ASP A 516 22.09 17.47 3.87
N GLY A 517 20.85 17.25 3.42
CA GLY A 517 19.72 18.13 3.63
C GLY A 517 19.55 19.21 2.57
N ARG A 518 20.33 19.20 1.47
CA ARG A 518 20.11 20.14 0.36
C ARG A 518 18.79 19.91 -0.38
N LYS A 519 18.31 18.65 -0.41
CA LYS A 519 17.11 18.22 -1.11
C LYS A 519 16.38 17.13 -0.33
N VAL A 520 15.08 17.00 -0.59
CA VAL A 520 14.38 15.74 -0.39
C VAL A 520 14.83 14.78 -1.48
N ILE A 521 15.29 13.58 -1.10
CA ILE A 521 15.86 12.61 -2.05
C ILE A 521 14.99 11.35 -2.02
N ILE A 522 14.47 10.98 -3.19
CA ILE A 522 13.64 9.80 -3.41
C ILE A 522 14.40 8.87 -4.37
N PRO A 523 15.25 7.95 -3.89
CA PRO A 523 15.98 7.03 -4.76
C PRO A 523 15.05 6.00 -5.42
N ASP A 524 15.22 5.81 -6.73
CA ASP A 524 14.43 4.86 -7.52
C ASP A 524 15.32 3.80 -8.19
N PRO A 525 15.06 2.49 -7.96
CA PRO A 525 15.71 1.41 -8.68
C PRO A 525 15.57 1.49 -10.21
N ASP A 526 14.57 2.16 -10.77
CA ASP A 526 14.40 2.39 -12.22
C ASP A 526 15.71 2.84 -12.91
N HIS A 527 16.41 3.78 -12.26
CA HIS A 527 17.60 4.43 -12.80
C HIS A 527 18.81 4.38 -11.84
N ILE A 528 18.78 3.53 -10.81
CA ILE A 528 19.88 3.26 -9.86
C ILE A 528 20.42 1.83 -9.95
N TRP A 529 19.56 0.86 -10.29
CA TRP A 529 19.87 -0.57 -10.44
C TRP A 529 20.68 -1.16 -9.25
N PRO A 530 20.07 -1.31 -8.06
CA PRO A 530 20.77 -1.79 -6.87
C PRO A 530 21.29 -3.24 -7.02
N VAL A 531 22.54 -3.48 -6.58
CA VAL A 531 23.33 -4.66 -7.01
C VAL A 531 23.19 -5.91 -6.09
N ALA A 532 22.90 -5.79 -4.78
CA ALA A 532 22.57 -6.92 -3.86
C ALA A 532 22.37 -6.46 -2.39
N PRO A 533 21.83 -7.32 -1.48
CA PRO A 533 20.41 -7.65 -1.37
C PRO A 533 19.56 -6.39 -1.19
N GLN A 534 18.48 -6.30 -1.95
CA GLN A 534 17.77 -5.04 -2.16
C GLN A 534 16.96 -4.61 -0.92
N ARG A 535 16.62 -5.55 -0.03
CA ARG A 535 16.11 -5.23 1.31
C ARG A 535 17.06 -4.33 2.11
N GLY A 536 18.36 -4.66 2.10
CA GLY A 536 19.35 -3.90 2.85
C GLY A 536 19.52 -2.49 2.30
N TRP A 537 19.44 -2.33 0.98
CA TRP A 537 19.45 -1.03 0.32
C TRP A 537 18.33 -0.10 0.83
N VAL A 538 17.10 -0.62 1.02
CA VAL A 538 15.99 0.17 1.59
C VAL A 538 16.33 0.70 2.99
N TRP A 539 16.87 -0.15 3.87
CA TRP A 539 17.27 0.27 5.22
C TRP A 539 18.43 1.26 5.21
N LYS A 540 19.44 1.06 4.35
CA LYS A 540 20.54 2.02 4.17
C LYS A 540 20.03 3.38 3.71
N CYS A 541 19.11 3.41 2.74
CA CYS A 541 18.45 4.63 2.29
C CYS A 541 17.74 5.33 3.46
N PHE A 542 16.92 4.60 4.21
CA PHE A 542 16.11 5.17 5.30
C PHE A 542 16.97 5.79 6.41
N VAL A 543 17.96 5.05 6.94
CA VAL A 543 18.85 5.57 8.00
C VAL A 543 19.79 6.66 7.53
N ARG A 544 19.97 6.81 6.21
CA ARG A 544 20.70 7.91 5.57
C ARG A 544 19.80 9.09 5.18
N GLY A 545 18.53 9.09 5.57
CA GLY A 545 17.61 10.21 5.37
C GLY A 545 17.08 10.32 3.94
N HIS A 546 17.02 9.21 3.21
CA HIS A 546 16.41 9.10 1.88
C HIS A 546 15.06 8.42 1.94
N GLN A 547 14.27 8.55 0.88
CA GLN A 547 12.89 8.10 0.75
C GLN A 547 12.76 7.09 -0.41
N PRO A 548 13.27 5.85 -0.26
CA PRO A 548 13.37 4.90 -1.36
C PRO A 548 12.00 4.46 -1.86
N ILE A 549 11.90 4.31 -3.18
CA ILE A 549 10.74 3.73 -3.86
C ILE A 549 11.16 2.47 -4.62
N LEU A 550 10.20 1.76 -5.21
CA LEU A 550 10.46 0.55 -5.97
C LEU A 550 9.70 0.58 -7.28
N MET A 551 10.41 0.51 -8.40
CA MET A 551 9.78 0.14 -9.65
C MET A 551 9.41 -1.37 -9.60
N ASP A 552 8.20 -1.75 -9.97
CA ASP A 552 7.60 -3.03 -9.54
C ASP A 552 6.63 -3.62 -10.57
N TRP A 553 6.74 -4.94 -10.82
CA TRP A 553 5.65 -5.70 -11.44
C TRP A 553 4.73 -6.24 -10.33
N HIS A 554 3.81 -5.38 -9.91
CA HIS A 554 2.77 -5.61 -8.89
C HIS A 554 1.96 -6.91 -9.08
N ASP A 555 2.01 -7.54 -10.25
CA ASP A 555 1.36 -8.81 -10.57
C ASP A 555 2.28 -10.04 -10.52
N SER A 556 3.37 -9.95 -9.74
CA SER A 556 4.29 -11.02 -9.35
C SER A 556 5.36 -11.45 -10.35
N ARG A 557 5.51 -10.74 -11.47
CA ARG A 557 6.58 -11.00 -12.45
C ARG A 557 7.91 -10.32 -12.05
N PRO A 558 9.07 -10.96 -12.29
CA PRO A 558 10.37 -10.35 -11.99
C PRO A 558 10.67 -9.20 -12.98
N VAL A 559 11.22 -8.08 -12.48
CA VAL A 559 11.63 -6.93 -13.31
C VAL A 559 13.12 -7.01 -13.64
N TRP A 560 14.00 -6.54 -12.74
CA TRP A 560 15.47 -6.70 -12.79
C TRP A 560 16.02 -7.59 -11.66
N THR A 561 15.17 -8.03 -10.75
CA THR A 561 15.56 -8.86 -9.59
C THR A 561 14.55 -9.98 -9.39
N SER A 562 14.93 -10.96 -8.56
CA SER A 562 14.07 -12.10 -8.24
C SER A 562 12.79 -11.67 -7.54
N ARG A 563 11.75 -12.51 -7.62
CA ARG A 563 10.47 -12.25 -6.95
C ARG A 563 10.63 -12.14 -5.44
N GLU A 564 11.53 -12.95 -4.87
CA GLU A 564 11.85 -12.95 -3.45
C GLU A 564 12.48 -11.64 -3.00
N GLU A 565 13.39 -11.08 -3.81
CA GLU A 565 14.03 -9.79 -3.51
C GLU A 565 13.05 -8.62 -3.63
N GLN A 566 12.18 -8.60 -4.65
CA GLN A 566 11.12 -7.58 -4.75
C GLN A 566 10.21 -7.61 -3.52
N GLU A 567 9.76 -8.81 -3.14
CA GLU A 567 8.92 -9.02 -1.98
C GLU A 567 9.60 -8.51 -0.69
N ALA A 568 10.90 -8.80 -0.55
CA ALA A 568 11.69 -8.32 0.58
C ALA A 568 11.82 -6.78 0.60
N MET A 569 11.95 -6.12 -0.55
CA MET A 569 11.94 -4.66 -0.64
C MET A 569 10.58 -4.06 -0.31
N ARG A 570 9.48 -4.61 -0.86
CA ARG A 570 8.12 -4.14 -0.57
C ARG A 570 7.86 -4.13 0.93
N LYS A 571 8.21 -5.24 1.61
CA LYS A 571 8.10 -5.37 3.08
C LYS A 571 8.99 -4.38 3.79
N ALA A 572 10.26 -4.25 3.42
CA ALA A 572 11.17 -3.31 4.07
C ALA A 572 10.72 -1.85 3.94
N MET A 573 10.20 -1.43 2.78
CA MET A 573 9.62 -0.09 2.62
C MET A 573 8.49 0.12 3.64
N GLY A 574 7.56 -0.84 3.75
CA GLY A 574 6.53 -0.82 4.78
C GLY A 574 7.10 -0.76 6.20
N HIS A 575 8.15 -1.53 6.50
CA HIS A 575 8.78 -1.53 7.82
C HIS A 575 9.41 -0.16 8.15
N THR A 576 10.17 0.42 7.22
CA THR A 576 10.78 1.74 7.40
C THR A 576 9.73 2.83 7.59
N ARG A 577 8.57 2.75 6.91
CA ARG A 577 7.47 3.68 7.15
C ARG A 577 6.86 3.53 8.55
N ARG A 578 6.66 2.32 9.06
CA ARG A 578 6.19 2.13 10.46
C ARG A 578 7.15 2.75 11.47
N TYR A 579 8.46 2.67 11.21
CA TYR A 579 9.45 3.36 12.04
C TYR A 579 9.36 4.88 11.88
N ALA A 580 9.26 5.39 10.65
CA ALA A 580 9.08 6.81 10.39
C ALA A 580 7.88 7.41 11.15
N GLU A 581 6.78 6.66 11.27
CA GLU A 581 5.56 7.06 11.98
C GLU A 581 5.71 7.05 13.52
N ARG A 582 6.65 6.28 14.06
CA ARG A 582 6.92 6.17 15.51
C ARG A 582 8.01 7.13 15.99
N MET A 583 8.84 7.63 15.08
CA MET A 583 10.04 8.39 15.38
C MET A 583 9.87 9.88 15.10
N ASN A 584 10.62 10.73 15.80
CA ASN A 584 10.61 12.17 15.52
C ASN A 584 11.59 12.52 14.38
N LEU A 585 11.26 12.11 13.15
CA LEU A 585 12.09 12.38 11.97
C LEU A 585 12.41 13.87 11.77
N ALA A 586 11.54 14.79 12.21
CA ALA A 586 11.80 16.23 12.14
C ALA A 586 13.03 16.67 12.94
N ALA A 587 13.44 15.89 13.96
CA ALA A 587 14.61 16.16 14.80
C ALA A 587 15.79 15.21 14.54
N MET A 588 15.65 14.25 13.63
CA MET A 588 16.67 13.23 13.38
C MET A 588 17.50 13.51 12.13
N THR A 589 18.80 13.24 12.22
CA THR A 589 19.73 13.38 11.11
C THR A 589 20.62 12.14 10.98
N PRO A 590 21.10 11.80 9.77
CA PRO A 590 22.10 10.75 9.60
C PRO A 590 23.37 11.09 10.38
N ARG A 591 23.84 10.15 11.20
CA ARG A 591 24.97 10.27 12.12
C ARG A 591 25.87 9.04 12.06
N ASN A 592 26.57 8.90 10.94
CA ASN A 592 27.47 7.78 10.67
C ASN A 592 28.58 7.62 11.73
N ASP A 593 28.88 8.67 12.48
CA ASP A 593 29.87 8.70 13.56
C ASP A 593 29.39 8.05 14.87
N LEU A 594 28.08 7.87 15.05
CA LEU A 594 27.49 7.39 16.31
C LEU A 594 27.30 5.87 16.38
N ALA A 595 27.58 5.12 15.32
CA ALA A 595 27.50 3.67 15.32
C ALA A 595 28.69 3.06 14.57
N SER A 596 29.24 1.95 15.07
CA SER A 596 30.36 1.25 14.42
C SER A 596 30.01 0.71 13.03
N THR A 597 28.74 0.49 12.72
CA THR A 597 28.26 0.11 11.39
C THR A 597 28.15 1.29 10.43
N GLN A 598 28.32 2.53 10.91
CA GLN A 598 28.14 3.77 10.15
C GLN A 598 26.72 4.05 9.63
N TYR A 599 25.73 3.24 10.02
CA TYR A 599 24.32 3.44 9.65
C TYR A 599 23.51 3.80 10.88
N CYS A 600 23.42 5.09 11.17
CA CYS A 600 22.63 5.59 12.29
C CYS A 600 21.85 6.83 11.88
N LEU A 601 20.55 6.83 12.15
CA LEU A 601 19.69 8.01 12.14
C LEU A 601 19.44 8.39 13.60
N ALA A 602 19.76 9.62 14.00
CA ALA A 602 19.75 10.00 15.42
C ALA A 602 19.25 11.41 15.68
N ASN A 603 18.55 11.54 16.82
CA ASN A 603 18.43 12.74 17.61
C ASN A 603 19.24 12.51 18.91
N PRO A 604 20.53 12.90 18.93
CA PRO A 604 21.45 12.51 19.99
C PRO A 604 20.93 12.83 21.40
N GLY A 605 21.05 11.83 22.27
CA GLY A 605 20.58 11.85 23.65
C GLY A 605 19.11 11.51 23.84
N ARG A 606 18.33 11.39 22.76
CA ARG A 606 16.88 11.11 22.81
C ARG A 606 16.46 9.86 22.06
N GLU A 607 16.87 9.73 20.79
CA GLU A 607 16.35 8.69 19.90
C GLU A 607 17.39 8.30 18.85
N TYR A 608 17.53 7.00 18.61
CA TYR A 608 18.52 6.43 17.69
C TYR A 608 17.89 5.25 16.96
N LEU A 609 18.09 5.18 15.65
CA LEU A 609 17.84 3.99 14.85
C LEU A 609 19.16 3.60 14.19
N VAL A 610 19.62 2.38 14.49
CA VAL A 610 20.90 1.86 14.02
C VAL A 610 20.65 0.61 13.17
N TYR A 611 21.19 0.60 11.96
CA TYR A 611 21.08 -0.54 11.06
C TYR A 611 22.38 -1.37 11.06
N LEU A 612 22.23 -2.69 11.15
CA LEU A 612 23.32 -3.66 11.11
C LEU A 612 23.15 -4.50 9.85
N PRO A 613 23.80 -4.15 8.72
CA PRO A 613 23.64 -4.88 7.46
C PRO A 613 23.98 -6.38 7.59
N ASP A 614 25.04 -6.67 8.34
CA ASP A 614 25.60 -8.02 8.50
C ASP A 614 25.14 -8.71 9.81
N GLY A 615 24.29 -8.06 10.59
CA GLY A 615 23.93 -8.50 11.96
C GLY A 615 25.10 -8.38 12.94
N GLY A 616 25.15 -9.26 13.95
CA GLY A 616 26.29 -9.37 14.86
C GLY A 616 26.28 -8.36 16.01
N GLU A 617 27.38 -7.62 16.18
CA GLU A 617 27.55 -6.65 17.27
C GLU A 617 27.72 -5.22 16.73
N VAL A 618 27.15 -4.24 17.42
CA VAL A 618 27.35 -2.82 17.15
C VAL A 618 27.74 -2.08 18.41
N THR A 619 28.70 -1.16 18.30
CA THR A 619 28.95 -0.15 19.32
C THR A 619 28.22 1.14 18.93
N VAL A 620 27.39 1.66 19.83
CA VAL A 620 26.66 2.92 19.65
C VAL A 620 27.15 3.95 20.66
N ASP A 621 27.44 5.16 20.18
CA ASP A 621 27.80 6.29 21.00
C ASP A 621 26.55 6.95 21.59
N LEU A 622 26.30 6.69 22.87
CA LEU A 622 25.18 7.25 23.64
C LEU A 622 25.65 8.32 24.64
N THR A 623 26.86 8.87 24.47
CA THR A 623 27.46 9.86 25.40
C THR A 623 26.61 11.12 25.58
N ALA A 624 25.85 11.52 24.55
CA ALA A 624 24.94 12.66 24.62
C ALA A 624 23.73 12.43 25.57
N GLY A 625 23.41 11.18 25.92
CA GLY A 625 22.27 10.85 26.78
C GLY A 625 22.61 10.99 28.27
N LYS A 626 21.69 11.56 29.06
CA LYS A 626 21.86 11.73 30.53
C LYS A 626 21.04 10.73 31.36
N GLY A 627 20.32 9.81 30.72
CA GLY A 627 19.41 8.86 31.38
C GLY A 627 19.35 7.51 30.67
N ALA A 628 18.43 6.65 31.09
CA ALA A 628 18.21 5.36 30.45
C ALA A 628 17.38 5.50 29.16
N LEU A 629 17.81 4.81 28.11
CA LEU A 629 17.11 4.65 26.84
C LEU A 629 16.47 3.26 26.80
N SER A 630 15.26 3.16 26.28
CA SER A 630 14.63 1.86 25.97
C SER A 630 15.23 1.31 24.67
N VAL A 631 15.44 -0.01 24.62
CA VAL A 631 16.03 -0.70 23.46
C VAL A 631 14.97 -1.60 22.82
N GLU A 632 14.83 -1.52 21.51
CA GLU A 632 14.03 -2.42 20.69
C GLU A 632 14.94 -3.04 19.62
N TRP A 633 14.88 -4.36 19.47
CA TRP A 633 15.50 -5.08 18.38
C TRP A 633 14.46 -5.39 17.32
N PHE A 634 14.80 -5.20 16.04
CA PHE A 634 13.90 -5.51 14.94
C PHE A 634 14.61 -6.36 13.90
N ASN A 635 14.00 -7.50 13.55
CA ASN A 635 14.53 -8.37 12.52
C ASN A 635 13.91 -7.97 11.16
N PRO A 636 14.67 -7.32 10.26
CA PRO A 636 14.13 -6.87 8.97
C PRO A 636 13.76 -8.02 8.02
N ARG A 637 14.18 -9.27 8.30
CA ARG A 637 13.79 -10.45 7.52
C ARG A 637 12.40 -10.95 7.87
N THR A 638 12.05 -10.93 9.16
CA THR A 638 10.79 -11.52 9.67
C THR A 638 9.74 -10.46 10.03
N GLY A 639 10.14 -9.20 10.20
CA GLY A 639 9.27 -8.13 10.65
C GLY A 639 8.97 -8.15 12.16
N VAL A 640 9.65 -9.00 12.93
CA VAL A 640 9.43 -9.15 14.37
C VAL A 640 10.27 -8.15 15.17
N ALA A 641 9.62 -7.44 16.10
CA ALA A 641 10.26 -6.61 17.10
C ALA A 641 10.37 -7.35 18.45
N THR A 642 11.45 -7.13 19.19
CA THR A 642 11.69 -7.72 20.50
C THR A 642 12.25 -6.67 21.45
N ASN A 643 11.76 -6.67 22.70
CA ASN A 643 12.23 -5.75 23.73
C ASN A 643 13.67 -6.09 24.14
N GLY A 644 14.59 -5.14 23.99
CA GLY A 644 16.00 -5.25 24.40
C GLY A 644 16.29 -4.71 25.80
N GLY A 645 15.26 -4.31 26.54
CA GLY A 645 15.38 -3.76 27.89
C GLY A 645 15.72 -2.27 27.90
N LYS A 646 16.55 -1.85 28.85
CA LYS A 646 17.01 -0.47 29.00
C LYS A 646 18.53 -0.43 29.04
N VAL A 647 19.09 0.64 28.50
CA VAL A 647 20.52 0.91 28.51
C VAL A 647 20.79 2.31 29.05
N ALA A 648 21.79 2.45 29.92
CA ALA A 648 22.20 3.76 30.40
C ALA A 648 22.93 4.54 29.30
N GLY A 649 22.51 5.78 29.04
CA GLY A 649 23.28 6.74 28.25
C GLY A 649 24.57 7.17 28.95
N GLY A 650 25.24 8.18 28.38
CA GLY A 650 26.43 8.81 28.96
C GLY A 650 27.74 8.11 28.62
N ALA A 651 27.71 7.04 27.83
CA ALA A 651 28.90 6.35 27.34
C ALA A 651 28.59 5.57 26.06
N LYS A 652 29.64 5.09 25.39
CA LYS A 652 29.52 4.11 24.30
C LYS A 652 29.03 2.77 24.85
N ARG A 653 28.13 2.10 24.13
CA ARG A 653 27.53 0.83 24.54
C ARG A 653 27.59 -0.17 23.38
N SER A 654 27.94 -1.41 23.71
CA SER A 654 27.88 -2.53 22.76
C SER A 654 26.54 -3.24 22.85
N PHE A 655 26.02 -3.64 21.69
CA PHE A 655 24.77 -4.35 21.53
C PHE A 655 24.98 -5.54 20.60
N LYS A 656 24.61 -6.74 21.03
CA LYS A 656 24.67 -7.95 20.22
C LYS A 656 23.27 -8.33 19.75
N THR A 657 23.11 -8.62 18.45
CA THR A 657 21.84 -9.01 17.86
C THR A 657 21.29 -10.27 18.55
N PRO A 658 20.00 -10.31 18.92
CA PRO A 658 19.36 -11.48 19.52
C PRO A 658 18.87 -12.48 18.46
N PHE A 659 19.12 -12.21 17.18
CA PHE A 659 18.67 -13.00 16.05
C PHE A 659 19.86 -13.76 15.44
N GLU A 660 19.63 -15.00 15.02
CA GLU A 660 20.60 -15.82 14.27
C GLU A 660 20.69 -15.44 12.79
#